data_AF-A0A0P1KL29-F1
#
_entry.id   AF-A0A0P1KL29-F1
#
_cell.length_a   1.000
_cell.length_b   1.000
_cell.length_c   1.000
_cell.angle_alpha   90.00
_cell.angle_beta   90.00
_cell.angle_gamma   90.00
#
_symmetry.space_group_name_H-M   'P 1'
#
loop_
_entity.id
_entity.type
_entity.pdbx_description
1 polymer ?
#
loop_
_entity_poly.entity_id
_entity_poly.type
_entity_poly.pdbx_seq_one_letter_code
_entity_poly.pdbx_strand_id
1 'polypeptide(L)'
;MSDNKMTDNKMSFKGRVVIITGAGGGLGRIYALEFAKRGAKVVVNDLGGSLGGEGQNSRAADVVVSEISEKFKAEAVANYDSVTENAQGIVQAALNNFGRVDIIINNAGILKDSSFVKMNSSAFASVVDVHLNGAYRLTRAAWPHMKEQGFGRIINTCSPAGLYGNFGQANYSAAKMGLVGLSETLAKEGYKYNIRVNCIVPLARSRMTEKVVPPPILKQLAPEKIAPLVMYLTHESTEVTNSIFELAAGFYSQIRWERSSGQIFNPDPESFTAEAILNKWSSICDYKDKPFNNTQHPTQLSDYNALIAKARRLPPNEQGRQPIQSLKGKVVIVTGAGGGLGKSHALAFAKYGAKVVVNDIKDPDSVVAVIKEMYGRGRAVPDKHDIVKSPNEVVETALKAFGTVDILVNNAGVLRDRSFMKMTDEEWDIVLKVHLFSTFGLSKAVWPVFLKQKSGCIINTTSTSGIYGNFGQANYAAAKAAVLGLSKTLSLEGSKHNIKVNVVAPHAETAMTKTIFSKKELGNHFDPSQVSPFFVLLASGELDTKTAKPVTGQLFEVGGGWCGQTRWQRSKGIVSLQPTPEFLRDNWKKVVDFSHCTHPYSAQDSTMTILQSVALESKSASKSASTKDVFQYSERDVILYNLGLGCSSTELNYCYENDPNFQVLPTFAVIPFMTSGNSIKLESLVDDFNYAFLLHGEQYIKLNKFPLPTKATLKTKAEPIQVDDKSGRAALVVGGYQTVIAETNEPLFYNEASFFIRGAHVPKEKLLKGNRPKFAVQPFKAPSSKPDFEKIVSTDLNQAAIYRLSGDLNPLHIDPDMAKLAKFPRPILHGLCTLGITGKALFEEFGQYKEFKVRFTNAVYPGDRLKIQAWKQQDGVIIFQTVDLDQNYVVLDNAAMKVVGSQANL
;
A
#
# COMPACT_ATOMS: atom_id res chain seq x y z
N MET A 1 39.95 17.28 30.96
CA MET A 1 39.26 18.09 29.92
C MET A 1 38.95 17.20 28.72
N SER A 2 37.84 16.45 28.73
CA SER A 2 37.37 15.72 27.52
C SER A 2 35.90 15.31 27.55
N ASP A 3 35.07 15.83 28.47
CA ASP A 3 33.63 15.47 28.55
C ASP A 3 32.68 16.44 27.81
N ASN A 4 33.20 17.37 27.01
CA ASN A 4 32.40 18.46 26.43
C ASN A 4 32.20 18.42 24.91
N LYS A 5 32.34 17.26 24.24
CA LYS A 5 32.21 17.14 22.76
C LYS A 5 30.99 16.35 22.25
N MET A 6 30.13 15.79 23.11
CA MET A 6 28.94 15.02 22.67
C MET A 6 27.63 15.81 22.62
N THR A 7 27.61 17.07 23.04
CA THR A 7 26.40 17.91 23.10
C THR A 7 26.13 18.76 21.85
N ASP A 8 27.09 18.89 20.92
CA ASP A 8 27.05 19.85 19.81
C ASP A 8 26.28 19.40 18.54
N ASN A 9 25.65 18.22 18.53
CA ASN A 9 25.03 17.65 17.31
C ASN A 9 23.50 17.48 17.36
N LYS A 10 22.82 17.98 18.41
CA LYS A 10 21.36 17.82 18.59
C LYS A 10 20.60 19.00 17.97
N MET A 11 19.62 18.72 17.11
CA MET A 11 18.77 19.71 16.45
C MET A 11 17.93 20.47 17.49
N SER A 12 18.15 21.78 17.56
CA SER A 12 17.53 22.70 18.50
C SER A 12 16.40 23.47 17.81
N PHE A 13 15.32 23.71 18.55
CA PHE A 13 14.21 24.57 18.14
C PHE A 13 14.10 25.81 19.03
N LYS A 14 15.19 26.14 19.75
CA LYS A 14 15.24 27.30 20.63
C LYS A 14 14.82 28.57 19.89
N GLY A 15 13.85 29.28 20.44
CA GLY A 15 13.32 30.53 19.87
C GLY A 15 12.33 30.35 18.72
N ARG A 16 12.01 29.12 18.31
CA ARG A 16 10.95 28.84 17.33
C ARG A 16 9.60 28.72 18.02
N VAL A 17 8.56 29.28 17.39
CA VAL A 17 7.17 29.17 17.85
C VAL A 17 6.40 28.21 16.97
N VAL A 18 5.77 27.21 17.60
CA VAL A 18 5.07 26.12 16.92
C VAL A 18 3.60 26.12 17.29
N ILE A 19 2.72 26.20 16.29
CA ILE A 19 1.29 25.95 16.46
C ILE A 19 0.99 24.50 16.07
N ILE A 20 0.36 23.76 16.98
CA ILE A 20 -0.03 22.36 16.75
C ILE A 20 -1.53 22.24 17.02
N THR A 21 -2.29 21.87 15.99
CA THR A 21 -3.75 21.71 16.09
C THR A 21 -4.13 20.28 16.45
N GLY A 22 -5.20 20.11 17.25
CA GLY A 22 -5.58 18.80 17.79
C GLY A 22 -4.49 18.22 18.68
N ALA A 23 -3.91 19.05 19.54
CA ALA A 23 -2.73 18.75 20.34
C ALA A 23 -3.02 18.28 21.77
N GLY A 24 -4.29 18.16 22.17
CA GLY A 24 -4.69 17.65 23.49
C GLY A 24 -4.49 16.14 23.64
N GLY A 25 -4.25 15.41 22.55
CA GLY A 25 -4.00 13.97 22.56
C GLY A 25 -3.29 13.45 21.32
N GLY A 26 -3.10 12.12 21.26
CA GLY A 26 -2.57 11.42 20.08
C GLY A 26 -1.24 11.98 19.56
N LEU A 27 -1.11 12.07 18.23
CA LEU A 27 0.09 12.59 17.57
C LEU A 27 0.39 14.05 17.91
N GLY A 28 -0.64 14.90 17.99
CA GLY A 28 -0.48 16.33 18.28
C GLY A 28 0.18 16.58 19.63
N ARG A 29 -0.26 15.86 20.68
CA ARG A 29 0.37 15.91 22.01
C ARG A 29 1.85 15.52 21.95
N ILE A 30 2.18 14.45 21.22
CA ILE A 30 3.57 13.96 21.11
C ILE A 30 4.45 14.98 20.39
N TYR A 31 3.95 15.62 19.32
CA TYR A 31 4.68 16.71 18.67
C TYR A 31 4.92 17.87 19.65
N ALA A 32 3.92 18.27 20.42
CA ALA A 32 4.04 19.36 21.40
C ALA A 32 5.14 19.07 22.43
N LEU A 33 5.15 17.87 22.99
CA LEU A 33 6.17 17.44 23.96
C LEU A 33 7.57 17.40 23.35
N GLU A 34 7.73 16.83 22.14
CA GLU A 34 9.07 16.71 21.51
C GLU A 34 9.63 18.06 21.03
N PHE A 35 8.77 18.97 20.52
CA PHE A 35 9.18 20.34 20.22
C PHE A 35 9.60 21.11 21.47
N ALA A 36 8.79 21.05 22.55
CA ALA A 36 9.10 21.73 23.81
C ALA A 36 10.41 21.21 24.45
N LYS A 37 10.60 19.88 24.45
CA LYS A 37 11.85 19.22 24.90
C LYS A 37 13.10 19.69 24.16
N ARG A 38 12.95 20.25 22.95
CA ARG A 38 14.03 20.80 22.12
C ARG A 38 14.03 22.32 22.07
N GLY A 39 13.34 22.97 23.01
CA GLY A 39 13.42 24.41 23.28
C GLY A 39 12.45 25.28 22.47
N ALA A 40 11.51 24.68 21.74
CA ALA A 40 10.46 25.44 21.06
C ALA A 40 9.44 26.01 22.06
N LYS A 41 8.82 27.13 21.70
CA LYS A 41 7.62 27.65 22.38
C LYS A 41 6.38 27.10 21.67
N VAL A 42 5.45 26.51 22.41
CA VAL A 42 4.37 25.71 21.80
C VAL A 42 2.99 26.31 22.07
N VAL A 43 2.21 26.53 21.02
CA VAL A 43 0.76 26.73 21.12
C VAL A 43 0.08 25.38 20.96
N VAL A 44 -0.49 24.88 22.05
CA VAL A 44 -1.25 23.63 22.10
C VAL A 44 -2.72 23.97 21.81
N ASN A 45 -3.13 23.85 20.55
CA ASN A 45 -4.52 24.07 20.16
C ASN A 45 -5.31 22.76 20.26
N ASP A 46 -6.40 22.76 21.02
CA ASP A 46 -7.39 21.69 21.03
C ASP A 46 -8.77 22.21 21.43
N LEU A 47 -9.78 21.93 20.62
CA LEU A 47 -11.18 22.30 20.89
C LEU A 47 -11.80 21.48 22.04
N GLY A 48 -11.16 20.38 22.45
CA GLY A 48 -11.67 19.47 23.48
C GLY A 48 -12.71 18.46 22.98
N GLY A 49 -12.78 18.25 21.66
CA GLY A 49 -13.69 17.30 21.02
C GLY A 49 -13.10 15.89 20.90
N SER A 50 -13.96 14.88 20.92
CA SER A 50 -13.58 13.49 20.61
C SER A 50 -13.24 13.30 19.12
N LEU A 51 -12.66 12.15 18.77
CA LEU A 51 -12.43 11.75 17.36
C LEU A 51 -13.72 11.74 16.51
N GLY A 52 -14.89 11.61 17.12
CA GLY A 52 -16.19 11.72 16.43
C GLY A 52 -16.66 13.16 16.19
N GLY A 53 -15.96 14.15 16.77
CA GLY A 53 -16.32 15.56 16.74
C GLY A 53 -17.33 15.99 17.80
N GLU A 54 -17.53 15.20 18.86
CA GLU A 54 -18.46 15.48 19.96
C GLU A 54 -17.71 15.90 21.24
N GLY A 55 -18.28 16.84 22.01
CA GLY A 55 -17.74 17.33 23.30
C GLY A 55 -16.88 18.61 23.19
N GLN A 56 -16.72 19.31 24.32
CA GLN A 56 -15.86 20.50 24.48
C GLN A 56 -15.12 20.45 25.83
N ASN A 57 -14.30 19.42 26.05
CA ASN A 57 -13.46 19.37 27.24
C ASN A 57 -12.11 20.07 26.97
N SER A 58 -12.13 21.42 26.99
CA SER A 58 -10.96 22.28 26.78
C SER A 58 -9.74 21.95 27.66
N ARG A 59 -9.96 21.23 28.77
CA ARG A 59 -8.94 20.76 29.70
C ARG A 59 -7.85 19.89 29.04
N ALA A 60 -8.10 19.30 27.88
CA ALA A 60 -7.10 18.47 27.18
C ALA A 60 -5.85 19.27 26.77
N ALA A 61 -6.02 20.50 26.28
CA ALA A 61 -4.89 21.37 25.94
C ALA A 61 -4.11 21.79 27.19
N ASP A 62 -4.82 22.14 28.27
CA ASP A 62 -4.21 22.52 29.55
C ASP A 62 -3.35 21.42 30.15
N VAL A 63 -3.81 20.16 30.10
CA VAL A 63 -3.06 19.00 30.59
C VAL A 63 -1.71 18.89 29.87
N VAL A 64 -1.68 19.09 28.55
CA VAL A 64 -0.45 19.01 27.77
C VAL A 64 0.48 20.19 28.08
N VAL A 65 -0.07 21.40 28.26
CA VAL A 65 0.72 22.58 28.67
C VAL A 65 1.34 22.38 30.05
N SER A 66 0.57 21.88 31.03
CA SER A 66 1.09 21.55 32.36
C SER A 66 2.19 20.51 32.29
N GLU A 67 2.00 19.45 31.48
CA GLU A 67 3.04 18.43 31.28
C GLU A 67 4.33 19.01 30.68
N ILE A 68 4.23 19.91 29.69
CA ILE A 68 5.39 20.60 29.11
C ILE A 68 6.12 21.42 30.17
N SER A 69 5.38 22.21 30.94
CA SER A 69 5.94 23.07 32.00
C SER A 69 6.61 22.21 33.10
N GLU A 70 5.94 21.15 33.55
CA GLU A 70 6.44 20.29 34.62
C GLU A 70 7.70 19.52 34.22
N LYS A 71 7.67 18.85 33.06
CA LYS A 71 8.72 17.92 32.61
C LYS A 71 9.92 18.60 31.96
N PHE A 72 9.69 19.66 31.19
CA PHE A 72 10.74 20.26 30.35
C PHE A 72 11.09 21.69 30.76
N LYS A 73 10.33 22.31 31.67
CA LYS A 73 10.48 23.72 32.05
C LYS A 73 10.46 24.64 30.81
N ALA A 74 9.64 24.29 29.82
CA ALA A 74 9.53 24.98 28.54
C ALA A 74 8.24 25.80 28.46
N GLU A 75 8.24 26.81 27.60
CA GLU A 75 7.10 27.72 27.40
C GLU A 75 6.04 27.10 26.49
N ALA A 76 4.80 27.00 26.97
CA ALA A 76 3.66 26.59 26.17
C ALA A 76 2.39 27.33 26.61
N VAL A 77 1.44 27.51 25.69
CA VAL A 77 0.13 28.11 25.96
C VAL A 77 -0.97 27.27 25.33
N ALA A 78 -2.08 27.10 26.04
CA ALA A 78 -3.25 26.41 25.55
C ALA A 78 -4.09 27.36 24.68
N ASN A 79 -4.72 26.82 23.65
CA ASN A 79 -5.70 27.53 22.85
C ASN A 79 -6.88 26.60 22.55
N TYR A 80 -8.10 27.14 22.62
CA TYR A 80 -9.34 26.35 22.54
C TYR A 80 -10.17 26.69 21.30
N ASP A 81 -9.62 27.49 20.39
CA ASP A 81 -10.34 27.93 19.20
C ASP A 81 -10.53 26.78 18.20
N SER A 82 -11.68 26.79 17.53
CA SER A 82 -11.91 25.89 16.41
C SER A 82 -11.08 26.30 15.20
N VAL A 83 -10.40 25.34 14.56
CA VAL A 83 -9.71 25.54 13.28
C VAL A 83 -10.66 25.96 12.16
N THR A 84 -11.96 25.68 12.29
CA THR A 84 -12.96 26.06 11.28
C THR A 84 -13.58 27.42 11.54
N GLU A 85 -13.72 27.85 12.79
CA GLU A 85 -14.46 29.07 13.14
C GLU A 85 -13.57 30.25 13.52
N ASN A 86 -12.45 30.00 14.21
CA ASN A 86 -11.57 31.06 14.72
C ASN A 86 -10.08 30.74 14.55
N ALA A 87 -9.67 30.38 13.33
CA ALA A 87 -8.27 30.11 13.03
C ALA A 87 -7.34 31.32 13.28
N GLN A 88 -7.86 32.55 13.15
CA GLN A 88 -7.14 33.77 13.48
C GLN A 88 -6.82 33.85 14.98
N GLY A 89 -7.74 33.44 15.86
CA GLY A 89 -7.53 33.36 17.31
C GLY A 89 -6.35 32.45 17.69
N ILE A 90 -6.20 31.32 16.98
CA ILE A 90 -5.07 30.39 17.17
C ILE A 90 -3.74 31.09 16.85
N VAL A 91 -3.66 31.83 15.75
CA VAL A 91 -2.46 32.60 15.38
C VAL A 91 -2.22 33.74 16.35
N GLN A 92 -3.28 34.44 16.77
CA GLN A 92 -3.19 35.53 17.73
C GLN A 92 -2.68 35.04 19.09
N ALA A 93 -3.02 33.83 19.52
CA ALA A 93 -2.46 33.23 20.72
C ALA A 93 -0.93 33.07 20.63
N ALA A 94 -0.40 32.67 19.46
CA ALA A 94 1.05 32.60 19.23
C ALA A 94 1.69 34.00 19.28
N LEU A 95 1.08 34.98 18.62
CA LEU A 95 1.60 36.35 18.57
C LEU A 95 1.57 37.03 19.95
N ASN A 96 0.46 36.91 20.69
CA ASN A 96 0.31 37.55 22.01
C ASN A 96 1.31 36.99 23.03
N ASN A 97 1.54 35.68 23.02
CA ASN A 97 2.40 35.03 24.02
C ASN A 97 3.88 35.02 23.62
N PHE A 98 4.17 34.90 22.33
CA PHE A 98 5.53 34.62 21.85
C PHE A 98 6.01 35.56 20.74
N GLY A 99 5.18 36.47 20.25
CA GLY A 99 5.53 37.53 19.29
C GLY A 99 5.70 37.08 17.83
N ARG A 100 5.57 35.78 17.52
CA ARG A 100 5.81 35.23 16.18
C ARG A 100 5.14 33.86 15.98
N VAL A 101 5.13 33.38 14.73
CA VAL A 101 4.77 31.99 14.37
C VAL A 101 5.76 31.47 13.32
N ASP A 102 6.45 30.37 13.62
CA ASP A 102 7.47 29.80 12.73
C ASP A 102 7.02 28.50 12.07
N ILE A 103 6.28 27.67 12.80
CA ILE A 103 5.94 26.31 12.41
C ILE A 103 4.45 26.07 12.63
N ILE A 104 3.76 25.51 11.63
CA ILE A 104 2.37 25.03 11.75
C ILE A 104 2.33 23.54 11.48
N ILE A 105 1.73 22.80 12.41
CA ILE A 105 1.39 21.40 12.25
C ILE A 105 -0.13 21.28 12.14
N ASN A 106 -0.64 21.16 10.91
CA ASN A 106 -2.05 20.94 10.61
C ASN A 106 -2.41 19.47 10.88
N ASN A 107 -2.71 19.17 12.14
CA ASN A 107 -2.95 17.82 12.66
C ASN A 107 -4.40 17.58 13.10
N ALA A 108 -5.18 18.62 13.42
CA ALA A 108 -6.57 18.49 13.84
C ALA A 108 -7.41 17.63 12.87
N GLY A 109 -8.35 16.87 13.44
CA GLY A 109 -9.08 15.90 12.67
C GLY A 109 -10.24 15.22 13.39
N ILE A 110 -11.20 14.75 12.59
CA ILE A 110 -12.36 13.99 13.02
C ILE A 110 -12.66 12.85 12.03
N LEU A 111 -13.32 11.80 12.50
CA LEU A 111 -13.76 10.68 11.68
C LEU A 111 -15.28 10.57 11.71
N LYS A 112 -15.88 10.43 10.52
CA LYS A 112 -17.31 10.09 10.34
C LYS A 112 -17.43 8.99 9.30
N ASP A 113 -16.85 7.85 9.63
CA ASP A 113 -16.74 6.69 8.76
C ASP A 113 -18.11 6.06 8.50
N SER A 114 -18.43 5.84 7.24
CA SER A 114 -19.63 5.14 6.80
C SER A 114 -19.46 4.73 5.35
N SER A 115 -20.03 3.59 4.93
CA SER A 115 -20.05 3.26 3.51
C SER A 115 -20.65 4.40 2.71
N PHE A 116 -20.23 4.57 1.46
CA PHE A 116 -20.68 5.66 0.61
C PHE A 116 -22.21 5.70 0.48
N VAL A 117 -22.87 4.54 0.51
CA VAL A 117 -24.33 4.40 0.55
C VAL A 117 -24.97 5.05 1.78
N LYS A 118 -24.32 4.99 2.94
CA LYS A 118 -24.83 5.53 4.20
C LYS A 118 -24.34 6.96 4.50
N MET A 119 -23.22 7.37 3.89
CA MET A 119 -22.65 8.69 4.09
C MET A 119 -23.61 9.79 3.62
N ASN A 120 -23.92 10.74 4.49
CA ASN A 120 -24.73 11.91 4.18
C ASN A 120 -23.85 13.16 3.96
N SER A 121 -24.42 14.20 3.35
CA SER A 121 -23.69 15.42 2.99
C SER A 121 -23.12 16.17 4.18
N SER A 122 -23.79 16.15 5.34
CA SER A 122 -23.29 16.79 6.57
C SER A 122 -22.04 16.09 7.10
N ALA A 123 -22.04 14.77 7.15
CA ALA A 123 -20.88 13.98 7.54
C ALA A 123 -19.71 14.14 6.55
N PHE A 124 -20.01 14.31 5.26
CA PHE A 124 -18.99 14.64 4.26
C PHE A 124 -18.40 16.03 4.50
N ALA A 125 -19.26 17.04 4.65
CA ALA A 125 -18.88 18.43 4.86
C ALA A 125 -18.07 18.63 6.13
N SER A 126 -18.50 18.07 7.27
CA SER A 126 -17.79 18.30 8.54
C SER A 126 -16.35 17.77 8.51
N VAL A 127 -16.12 16.61 7.87
CA VAL A 127 -14.77 16.03 7.76
C VAL A 127 -13.90 16.86 6.82
N VAL A 128 -14.44 17.31 5.68
CA VAL A 128 -13.72 18.23 4.78
C VAL A 128 -13.43 19.56 5.46
N ASP A 129 -14.36 20.10 6.23
CA ASP A 129 -14.21 21.40 6.88
C ASP A 129 -13.10 21.36 7.95
N VAL A 130 -13.12 20.40 8.86
CA VAL A 130 -12.08 20.30 9.91
C VAL A 130 -10.70 20.04 9.31
N HIS A 131 -10.59 19.12 8.36
CA HIS A 131 -9.28 18.69 7.87
C HIS A 131 -8.69 19.59 6.79
N LEU A 132 -9.48 20.00 5.81
CA LEU A 132 -9.00 20.74 4.64
C LEU A 132 -9.23 22.24 4.81
N ASN A 133 -10.45 22.67 5.13
CA ASN A 133 -10.73 24.10 5.33
C ASN A 133 -10.04 24.63 6.59
N GLY A 134 -9.98 23.84 7.67
CA GLY A 134 -9.27 24.23 8.89
C GLY A 134 -7.78 24.48 8.65
N ALA A 135 -7.12 23.57 7.91
CA ALA A 135 -5.73 23.75 7.51
C ALA A 135 -5.54 24.97 6.59
N TYR A 136 -6.45 25.19 5.65
CA TYR A 136 -6.47 26.39 4.80
C TYR A 136 -6.57 27.67 5.64
N ARG A 137 -7.58 27.79 6.51
CA ARG A 137 -7.87 28.98 7.33
C ARG A 137 -6.70 29.30 8.25
N LEU A 138 -6.17 28.31 8.96
CA LEU A 138 -5.02 28.50 9.86
C LEU A 138 -3.76 28.91 9.09
N THR A 139 -3.48 28.21 7.98
CA THR A 139 -2.30 28.50 7.17
C THR A 139 -2.39 29.90 6.54
N ARG A 140 -3.57 30.29 6.06
CA ARG A 140 -3.84 31.63 5.51
C ARG A 140 -3.65 32.72 6.55
N ALA A 141 -4.14 32.52 7.78
CA ALA A 141 -3.98 33.46 8.89
C ALA A 141 -2.50 33.68 9.28
N ALA A 142 -1.70 32.61 9.30
CA ALA A 142 -0.29 32.70 9.66
C ALA A 142 0.65 33.13 8.50
N TRP A 143 0.19 33.01 7.25
CA TRP A 143 1.01 33.26 6.06
C TRP A 143 1.65 34.66 6.00
N PRO A 144 0.95 35.77 6.32
CA PRO A 144 1.54 37.12 6.29
C PRO A 144 2.73 37.23 7.24
N HIS A 145 2.61 36.67 8.45
CA HIS A 145 3.66 36.71 9.47
C HIS A 145 4.89 35.88 9.06
N MET A 146 4.68 34.66 8.55
CA MET A 146 5.77 33.82 8.04
C MET A 146 6.52 34.47 6.87
N LYS A 147 5.77 35.15 5.98
CA LYS A 147 6.35 35.87 4.85
C LYS A 147 7.17 37.07 5.31
N GLU A 148 6.62 37.90 6.19
CA GLU A 148 7.27 39.12 6.69
C GLU A 148 8.59 38.81 7.39
N GLN A 149 8.62 37.75 8.21
CA GLN A 149 9.84 37.33 8.91
C GLN A 149 10.82 36.50 8.04
N GLY A 150 10.46 36.16 6.80
CA GLY A 150 11.30 35.36 5.90
C GLY A 150 11.55 33.92 6.37
N PHE A 151 10.61 33.32 7.09
CA PHE A 151 10.70 31.93 7.55
C PHE A 151 9.32 31.32 7.82
N GLY A 152 9.08 30.12 7.31
CA GLY A 152 7.94 29.30 7.71
C GLY A 152 8.17 27.81 7.44
N ARG A 153 7.58 26.95 8.27
CA ARG A 153 7.55 25.50 8.05
C ARG A 153 6.14 24.97 8.32
N ILE A 154 5.58 24.24 7.36
CA ILE A 154 4.20 23.78 7.44
C ILE A 154 4.16 22.29 7.15
N ILE A 155 3.52 21.54 8.05
CA ILE A 155 3.26 20.11 7.90
C ILE A 155 1.76 19.89 7.83
N ASN A 156 1.33 19.29 6.74
CA ASN A 156 -0.05 18.83 6.58
C ASN A 156 -0.14 17.33 6.84
N THR A 157 -0.91 16.94 7.86
CA THR A 157 -1.11 15.53 8.21
C THR A 157 -2.13 14.88 7.27
N CYS A 158 -1.63 14.14 6.29
CA CYS A 158 -2.40 13.37 5.32
C CYS A 158 -2.71 11.96 5.87
N SER A 159 -2.97 10.98 5.00
CA SER A 159 -3.25 9.59 5.41
C SER A 159 -3.13 8.62 4.23
N PRO A 160 -2.80 7.34 4.45
CA PRO A 160 -2.92 6.32 3.41
C PRO A 160 -4.30 6.29 2.75
N ALA A 161 -5.37 6.56 3.52
CA ALA A 161 -6.72 6.69 2.97
C ALA A 161 -6.83 7.83 1.95
N GLY A 162 -6.16 8.96 2.18
CA GLY A 162 -6.08 10.05 1.19
C GLY A 162 -5.36 9.62 -0.09
N LEU A 163 -4.19 8.98 0.05
CA LEU A 163 -3.38 8.61 -1.10
C LEU A 163 -3.99 7.47 -1.93
N TYR A 164 -4.63 6.49 -1.30
CA TYR A 164 -5.03 5.23 -1.95
C TYR A 164 -6.54 4.98 -1.93
N GLY A 165 -7.31 5.81 -1.24
CA GLY A 165 -8.70 5.51 -0.87
C GLY A 165 -8.77 4.48 0.27
N ASN A 166 -9.86 4.55 1.03
CA ASN A 166 -10.21 3.50 1.98
C ASN A 166 -11.73 3.31 2.03
N PHE A 167 -12.19 2.07 2.16
CA PHE A 167 -13.61 1.72 2.20
C PHE A 167 -14.28 2.43 3.39
N GLY A 168 -15.41 3.10 3.16
CA GLY A 168 -16.17 3.79 4.20
C GLY A 168 -15.62 5.15 4.60
N GLN A 169 -14.63 5.66 3.87
CA GLN A 169 -13.91 6.90 4.20
C GLN A 169 -13.87 7.87 3.03
N ALA A 170 -14.95 8.00 2.26
CA ALA A 170 -14.99 8.86 1.07
C ALA A 170 -14.72 10.34 1.41
N ASN A 171 -15.28 10.83 2.52
CA ASN A 171 -15.05 12.16 3.07
C ASN A 171 -13.61 12.38 3.55
N TYR A 172 -13.07 11.45 4.34
CA TYR A 172 -11.73 11.52 4.89
C TYR A 172 -10.66 11.40 3.79
N SER A 173 -10.85 10.47 2.84
CA SER A 173 -9.95 10.30 1.69
C SER A 173 -9.92 11.55 0.81
N ALA A 174 -11.09 12.17 0.58
CA ALA A 174 -11.17 13.46 -0.11
C ALA A 174 -10.39 14.57 0.62
N ALA A 175 -10.65 14.76 1.92
CA ALA A 175 -10.00 15.83 2.68
C ALA A 175 -8.48 15.64 2.75
N LYS A 176 -8.01 14.41 3.01
CA LYS A 176 -6.59 14.09 3.14
C LYS A 176 -5.83 14.16 1.82
N MET A 177 -6.46 13.82 0.69
CA MET A 177 -5.86 14.05 -0.63
C MET A 177 -5.90 15.54 -1.01
N GLY A 178 -6.95 16.27 -0.62
CA GLY A 178 -7.03 17.72 -0.79
C GLY A 178 -5.87 18.48 -0.12
N LEU A 179 -5.44 18.02 1.05
CA LEU A 179 -4.26 18.54 1.74
C LEU A 179 -2.97 18.36 0.93
N VAL A 180 -2.85 17.30 0.12
CA VAL A 180 -1.68 17.10 -0.75
C VAL A 180 -1.62 18.19 -1.82
N GLY A 181 -2.71 18.40 -2.57
CA GLY A 181 -2.76 19.45 -3.59
C GLY A 181 -2.61 20.87 -3.03
N LEU A 182 -3.12 21.12 -1.82
CA LEU A 182 -2.88 22.36 -1.09
C LEU A 182 -1.38 22.52 -0.77
N SER A 183 -0.76 21.50 -0.17
CA SER A 183 0.66 21.53 0.20
C SER A 183 1.58 21.79 -0.97
N GLU A 184 1.37 21.11 -2.10
CA GLU A 184 2.24 21.28 -3.28
C GLU A 184 2.13 22.70 -3.86
N THR A 185 0.92 23.28 -3.82
CA THR A 185 0.71 24.69 -4.21
C THR A 185 1.42 25.64 -3.25
N LEU A 186 1.22 25.48 -1.94
CA LEU A 186 1.85 26.33 -0.93
C LEU A 186 3.38 26.20 -0.94
N ALA A 187 3.91 25.01 -1.22
CA ALA A 187 5.35 24.80 -1.38
C ALA A 187 5.91 25.66 -2.52
N LYS A 188 5.19 25.79 -3.63
CA LYS A 188 5.56 26.64 -4.77
C LYS A 188 5.42 28.14 -4.44
N GLU A 189 4.32 28.55 -3.80
CA GLU A 189 4.09 29.96 -3.45
C GLU A 189 5.04 30.46 -2.36
N GLY A 190 5.36 29.60 -1.39
CA GLY A 190 6.15 29.88 -0.21
C GLY A 190 7.66 29.85 -0.43
N TYR A 191 8.13 29.15 -1.48
CA TYR A 191 9.55 28.88 -1.71
C TYR A 191 10.43 30.12 -1.62
N LYS A 192 10.05 31.20 -2.34
CA LYS A 192 10.82 32.46 -2.38
C LYS A 192 10.81 33.24 -1.06
N TYR A 193 9.93 32.89 -0.13
CA TYR A 193 9.84 33.50 1.21
C TYR A 193 10.45 32.60 2.29
N ASN A 194 11.15 31.53 1.90
CA ASN A 194 11.66 30.50 2.80
C ASN A 194 10.55 29.86 3.67
N ILE A 195 9.36 29.72 3.07
CA ILE A 195 8.26 28.93 3.63
C ILE A 195 8.28 27.57 2.94
N ARG A 196 8.57 26.50 3.71
CA ARG A 196 8.60 25.12 3.20
C ARG A 196 7.36 24.37 3.66
N VAL A 197 6.74 23.62 2.76
CA VAL A 197 5.50 22.90 3.02
C VAL A 197 5.66 21.45 2.59
N ASN A 198 5.34 20.52 3.49
CA ASN A 198 5.45 19.08 3.26
C ASN A 198 4.23 18.34 3.81
N CYS A 199 4.01 17.14 3.28
CA CYS A 199 2.98 16.22 3.76
C CYS A 199 3.60 15.06 4.51
N ILE A 200 2.98 14.68 5.63
CA ILE A 200 3.22 13.37 6.25
C ILE A 200 2.00 12.48 6.07
N VAL A 201 2.24 11.19 5.91
CA VAL A 201 1.22 10.16 5.68
C VAL A 201 1.42 9.09 6.76
N PRO A 202 1.08 9.40 8.02
CA PRO A 202 1.27 8.47 9.13
C PRO A 202 0.26 7.31 9.02
N LEU A 203 0.74 6.09 9.16
CA LEU A 203 -0.12 4.94 9.39
C LEU A 203 -0.45 4.87 10.89
N ALA A 204 -1.72 5.08 11.22
CA ALA A 204 -2.22 4.93 12.58
C ALA A 204 -2.72 3.52 12.84
N ARG A 205 -2.75 3.14 14.12
CA ARG A 205 -3.41 1.93 14.59
C ARG A 205 -4.93 2.06 14.35
N SER A 206 -5.48 1.18 13.53
CA SER A 206 -6.91 1.01 13.26
C SER A 206 -7.42 -0.35 13.76
N ARG A 207 -8.75 -0.50 13.92
CA ARG A 207 -9.38 -1.81 14.20
C ARG A 207 -9.01 -2.90 13.19
N MET A 208 -8.73 -2.50 11.94
CA MET A 208 -8.29 -3.42 10.88
C MET A 208 -6.84 -3.86 11.10
N THR A 209 -5.94 -2.93 11.41
CA THR A 209 -4.54 -3.28 11.72
C THR A 209 -4.42 -4.02 13.06
N GLU A 210 -5.28 -3.78 14.04
CA GLU A 210 -5.25 -4.54 15.31
C GLU A 210 -5.53 -6.03 15.16
N LYS A 211 -6.35 -6.40 14.16
CA LYS A 211 -6.69 -7.79 13.89
C LYS A 211 -5.64 -8.50 13.04
N VAL A 212 -4.97 -7.77 12.16
CA VAL A 212 -4.04 -8.34 11.17
C VAL A 212 -2.58 -8.25 11.63
N VAL A 213 -2.26 -7.36 12.58
CA VAL A 213 -0.88 -7.08 12.99
C VAL A 213 -0.60 -7.68 14.38
N PRO A 214 0.42 -8.55 14.53
CA PRO A 214 0.77 -9.15 15.82
C PRO A 214 1.04 -8.11 16.93
N PRO A 215 0.68 -8.39 18.20
CA PRO A 215 0.86 -7.46 19.32
C PRO A 215 2.26 -6.85 19.50
N PRO A 216 3.38 -7.58 19.26
CA PRO A 216 4.72 -7.00 19.31
C PRO A 216 4.95 -5.90 18.26
N ILE A 217 4.34 -6.02 17.08
CA ILE A 217 4.41 -5.03 16.01
C ILE A 217 3.43 -3.88 16.27
N LEU A 218 2.27 -4.16 16.87
CA LEU A 218 1.34 -3.11 17.34
C LEU A 218 1.97 -2.20 18.40
N LYS A 219 2.78 -2.76 19.34
CA LYS A 219 3.57 -1.97 20.28
C LYS A 219 4.60 -1.06 19.59
N GLN A 220 5.04 -1.43 18.39
CA GLN A 220 5.99 -0.64 17.60
C GLN A 220 5.33 0.50 16.82
N LEU A 221 4.01 0.51 16.59
CA LEU A 221 3.22 1.61 16.00
C LEU A 221 3.02 2.78 16.97
N ALA A 222 4.04 3.09 17.75
CA ALA A 222 4.01 4.14 18.76
C ALA A 222 4.05 5.53 18.08
N PRO A 223 3.15 6.47 18.43
CA PRO A 223 3.13 7.86 17.93
C PRO A 223 4.49 8.58 17.97
N GLU A 224 5.33 8.23 18.94
CA GLU A 224 6.68 8.75 19.18
C GLU A 224 7.61 8.53 17.98
N LYS A 225 7.36 7.49 17.18
CA LYS A 225 8.15 7.23 15.97
C LYS A 225 7.75 8.12 14.79
N ILE A 226 6.68 8.90 14.89
CA ILE A 226 6.27 9.81 13.81
C ILE A 226 6.93 11.19 13.96
N ALA A 227 7.08 11.66 15.20
CA ALA A 227 7.61 12.98 15.52
C ALA A 227 9.01 13.28 14.91
N PRO A 228 9.99 12.37 14.88
CA PRO A 228 11.32 12.65 14.36
C PRO A 228 11.33 13.24 12.93
N LEU A 229 10.49 12.73 12.04
CA LEU A 229 10.42 13.24 10.67
C LEU A 229 9.77 14.63 10.63
N VAL A 230 8.71 14.85 11.41
CA VAL A 230 8.07 16.17 11.52
C VAL A 230 9.07 17.21 12.01
N MET A 231 9.87 16.89 13.01
CA MET A 231 10.93 17.78 13.50
C MET A 231 11.98 18.02 12.42
N TYR A 232 12.50 16.98 11.79
CA TYR A 232 13.50 17.14 10.73
C TYR A 232 12.99 18.04 9.58
N LEU A 233 11.74 17.84 9.13
CA LEU A 233 11.13 18.62 8.05
C LEU A 233 10.81 20.07 8.42
N THR A 234 10.82 20.42 9.71
CA THR A 234 10.48 21.76 10.22
C THR A 234 11.67 22.48 10.83
N HIS A 235 12.87 21.87 10.80
CA HIS A 235 14.07 22.54 11.24
C HIS A 235 14.56 23.57 10.21
N GLU A 236 15.31 24.57 10.65
CA GLU A 236 15.83 25.61 9.77
C GLU A 236 16.90 25.10 8.80
N SER A 237 17.66 24.06 9.20
CA SER A 237 18.70 23.45 8.36
C SER A 237 18.16 22.59 7.22
N THR A 238 16.85 22.31 7.17
CA THR A 238 16.28 21.54 6.08
C THR A 238 15.79 22.44 4.95
N GLU A 239 16.07 22.03 3.72
CA GLU A 239 15.52 22.62 2.50
C GLU A 239 14.41 21.77 1.89
N VAL A 240 14.00 20.70 2.56
CA VAL A 240 12.96 19.82 2.03
C VAL A 240 11.63 20.57 1.94
N THR A 241 11.03 20.58 0.76
CA THR A 241 9.71 21.15 0.48
C THR A 241 9.05 20.37 -0.63
N ASN A 242 7.75 20.54 -0.82
CA ASN A 242 6.99 19.88 -1.89
C ASN A 242 7.16 18.35 -1.87
N SER A 243 7.25 17.76 -0.67
CA SER A 243 7.53 16.34 -0.49
C SER A 243 6.48 15.67 0.39
N ILE A 244 6.20 14.40 0.09
CA ILE A 244 5.21 13.57 0.77
C ILE A 244 5.95 12.36 1.35
N PHE A 245 5.69 12.03 2.61
CA PHE A 245 6.38 10.93 3.28
C PHE A 245 5.39 9.96 3.92
N GLU A 246 5.55 8.67 3.67
CA GLU A 246 4.88 7.61 4.42
C GLU A 246 5.74 7.18 5.61
N LEU A 247 5.09 6.98 6.75
CA LEU A 247 5.77 6.59 7.97
C LEU A 247 4.88 5.76 8.89
N ALA A 248 5.47 4.68 9.43
CA ALA A 248 4.84 3.82 10.42
C ALA A 248 5.89 3.04 11.19
N ALA A 249 5.72 2.92 12.51
CA ALA A 249 6.52 2.03 13.35
C ALA A 249 8.06 2.18 13.24
N GLY A 250 8.55 3.34 12.79
CA GLY A 250 9.97 3.62 12.59
C GLY A 250 10.45 3.48 11.14
N PHE A 251 9.57 3.10 10.23
CA PHE A 251 9.80 3.21 8.78
C PHE A 251 9.57 4.64 8.30
N TYR A 252 10.44 5.12 7.41
CA TYR A 252 10.36 6.42 6.75
C TYR A 252 10.69 6.28 5.28
N SER A 253 9.79 6.71 4.40
CA SER A 253 10.00 6.68 2.97
C SER A 253 9.33 7.86 2.28
N GLN A 254 10.00 8.44 1.29
CA GLN A 254 9.38 9.41 0.40
C GLN A 254 8.45 8.70 -0.59
N ILE A 255 7.30 9.31 -0.85
CA ILE A 255 6.39 8.94 -1.93
C ILE A 255 6.27 10.11 -2.89
N ARG A 256 6.27 9.81 -4.20
CA ARG A 256 6.18 10.80 -5.27
C ARG A 256 5.31 10.29 -6.41
N TRP A 257 4.89 11.20 -7.27
CA TRP A 257 4.22 10.85 -8.51
C TRP A 257 5.20 10.22 -9.50
N GLU A 258 4.74 9.19 -10.19
CA GLU A 258 5.38 8.62 -11.38
C GLU A 258 4.36 8.66 -12.52
N ARG A 259 4.74 9.30 -13.62
CA ARG A 259 3.91 9.44 -14.82
C ARG A 259 4.55 8.64 -15.94
N SER A 260 3.78 7.78 -16.59
CA SER A 260 4.25 6.98 -17.71
C SER A 260 4.74 7.88 -18.85
N SER A 261 5.61 7.35 -19.72
CA SER A 261 5.95 8.01 -20.98
C SER A 261 4.71 8.27 -21.85
N GLY A 262 3.66 7.48 -21.64
CA GLY A 262 2.35 7.57 -22.29
C GLY A 262 2.38 7.13 -23.74
N GLN A 263 1.39 7.53 -24.51
CA GLN A 263 1.29 7.29 -25.95
C GLN A 263 0.86 8.57 -26.66
N ILE A 264 1.56 8.92 -27.75
CA ILE A 264 1.13 9.98 -28.68
C ILE A 264 0.31 9.41 -29.83
N PHE A 265 -0.63 10.20 -30.32
CA PHE A 265 -1.58 9.91 -31.38
C PHE A 265 -1.66 11.14 -32.30
N ASN A 266 -1.84 10.95 -33.60
CA ASN A 266 -2.13 12.07 -34.48
C ASN A 266 -3.42 12.75 -33.99
N PRO A 267 -3.43 14.06 -33.67
CA PRO A 267 -4.60 14.73 -33.09
C PRO A 267 -5.70 15.06 -34.12
N ASP A 268 -5.60 14.57 -35.36
CA ASP A 268 -6.64 14.67 -36.37
C ASP A 268 -7.96 14.03 -35.89
N PRO A 269 -9.06 14.80 -35.76
CA PRO A 269 -10.35 14.33 -35.27
C PRO A 269 -10.95 13.15 -36.05
N GLU A 270 -10.58 12.97 -37.32
CA GLU A 270 -11.09 11.87 -38.15
C GLU A 270 -10.47 10.52 -37.75
N SER A 271 -9.22 10.51 -37.28
CA SER A 271 -8.52 9.28 -36.89
C SER A 271 -8.30 9.16 -35.38
N PHE A 272 -8.37 10.24 -34.60
CA PHE A 272 -8.21 10.19 -33.14
C PHE A 272 -9.51 9.78 -32.44
N THR A 273 -9.71 8.47 -32.34
CA THR A 273 -10.94 7.83 -31.85
C THR A 273 -10.72 7.01 -30.59
N ALA A 274 -11.80 6.55 -29.95
CA ALA A 274 -11.71 5.64 -28.81
C ALA A 274 -11.09 4.29 -29.22
N GLU A 275 -11.35 3.83 -30.45
CA GLU A 275 -10.74 2.62 -31.05
C GLU A 275 -9.23 2.74 -31.19
N ALA A 276 -8.73 3.87 -31.71
CA ALA A 276 -7.29 4.12 -31.83
C ALA A 276 -6.59 4.06 -30.46
N ILE A 277 -7.21 4.66 -29.44
CA ILE A 277 -6.70 4.63 -28.06
C ILE A 277 -6.75 3.20 -27.50
N LEU A 278 -7.85 2.45 -27.70
CA LEU A 278 -7.98 1.06 -27.28
C LEU A 278 -6.89 0.17 -27.89
N ASN A 279 -6.59 0.37 -29.18
CA ASN A 279 -5.58 -0.36 -29.92
C ASN A 279 -4.19 -0.22 -29.29
N LYS A 280 -3.86 0.97 -28.75
CA LYS A 280 -2.57 1.26 -28.10
C LYS A 280 -2.66 1.38 -26.56
N TRP A 281 -3.71 0.84 -25.94
CA TRP A 281 -3.96 0.98 -24.50
C TRP A 281 -2.78 0.54 -23.62
N SER A 282 -2.17 -0.62 -23.93
CA SER A 282 -1.03 -1.14 -23.16
C SER A 282 0.17 -0.18 -23.17
N SER A 283 0.34 0.58 -24.25
CA SER A 283 1.40 1.59 -24.35
C SER A 283 1.16 2.75 -23.39
N ILE A 284 -0.09 3.20 -23.21
CA ILE A 284 -0.43 4.31 -22.29
C ILE A 284 -0.02 3.96 -20.85
N CYS A 285 -0.23 2.71 -20.46
CA CYS A 285 0.01 2.21 -19.10
C CYS A 285 1.41 1.61 -18.90
N ASP A 286 2.30 1.69 -19.89
CA ASP A 286 3.68 1.18 -19.80
C ASP A 286 4.63 2.25 -19.24
N TYR A 287 5.34 1.92 -18.16
CA TYR A 287 6.27 2.80 -17.45
C TYR A 287 7.71 2.65 -17.96
N LYS A 288 7.87 2.50 -19.27
CA LYS A 288 9.17 2.47 -19.95
C LYS A 288 9.38 3.73 -20.77
N ASP A 289 10.64 4.14 -20.87
CA ASP A 289 11.03 5.24 -21.73
C ASP A 289 10.73 4.95 -23.20
N LYS A 290 10.31 5.98 -23.94
CA LYS A 290 9.97 5.89 -25.37
C LYS A 290 10.65 7.01 -26.14
N PRO A 291 10.85 6.86 -27.47
CA PRO A 291 11.56 7.85 -28.27
C PRO A 291 10.99 9.28 -28.21
N PHE A 292 9.69 9.42 -27.92
CA PHE A 292 9.03 10.73 -27.85
C PHE A 292 8.95 11.30 -26.43
N ASN A 293 9.05 10.48 -25.39
CA ASN A 293 8.93 10.89 -23.99
C ASN A 293 9.43 9.79 -23.03
N ASN A 294 9.96 10.18 -21.88
CA ASN A 294 10.42 9.25 -20.84
C ASN A 294 9.37 9.06 -19.75
N THR A 295 9.51 8.02 -18.94
CA THR A 295 8.83 7.96 -17.64
C THR A 295 9.35 9.10 -16.78
N GLN A 296 8.44 9.80 -16.09
CA GLN A 296 8.75 11.02 -15.36
C GLN A 296 8.39 10.90 -13.89
N HIS A 297 9.05 11.71 -13.07
CA HIS A 297 8.70 11.95 -11.67
C HIS A 297 8.29 13.41 -11.48
N PRO A 298 7.13 13.80 -12.02
CA PRO A 298 6.80 15.21 -12.25
C PRO A 298 6.40 15.96 -10.98
N THR A 299 6.69 17.26 -11.00
CA THR A 299 6.13 18.28 -10.10
C THR A 299 5.30 19.32 -10.86
N GLN A 300 4.97 19.03 -12.13
CA GLN A 300 4.21 19.89 -13.03
C GLN A 300 3.63 19.09 -14.20
N LEU A 301 2.77 19.73 -14.99
CA LEU A 301 2.25 19.16 -16.24
C LEU A 301 3.36 18.74 -17.21
N SER A 302 3.04 17.82 -18.13
CA SER A 302 3.98 17.41 -19.18
C SER A 302 4.23 18.54 -20.18
N ASP A 303 5.31 18.46 -20.96
CA ASP A 303 5.54 19.40 -22.05
C ASP A 303 4.59 19.09 -23.22
N TYR A 304 3.34 19.52 -23.08
CA TYR A 304 2.28 19.31 -24.06
C TYR A 304 2.60 19.96 -25.41
N ASN A 305 3.38 21.04 -25.43
CA ASN A 305 3.83 21.69 -26.67
C ASN A 305 4.81 20.81 -27.44
N ALA A 306 5.81 20.22 -26.76
CA ALA A 306 6.71 19.26 -27.41
C ALA A 306 5.98 17.98 -27.83
N LEU A 307 5.05 17.48 -27.01
CA LEU A 307 4.29 16.27 -27.31
C LEU A 307 3.39 16.46 -28.53
N ILE A 308 2.61 17.54 -28.60
CA ILE A 308 1.70 17.76 -29.73
C ILE A 308 2.47 18.02 -31.05
N ALA A 309 3.62 18.70 -30.98
CA ALA A 309 4.47 18.91 -32.15
C ALA A 309 4.98 17.59 -32.75
N LYS A 310 5.31 16.60 -31.90
CA LYS A 310 5.66 15.24 -32.34
C LYS A 310 4.43 14.48 -32.83
N ALA A 311 3.32 14.57 -32.11
CA ALA A 311 2.06 13.89 -32.42
C ALA A 311 1.51 14.27 -33.81
N ARG A 312 1.56 15.55 -34.19
CA ARG A 312 1.12 16.05 -35.50
C ARG A 312 1.93 15.54 -36.70
N ARG A 313 3.12 14.99 -36.46
CA ARG A 313 3.97 14.40 -37.52
C ARG A 313 3.66 12.92 -37.76
N LEU A 314 2.82 12.31 -36.93
CA LEU A 314 2.41 10.92 -37.10
C LEU A 314 1.45 10.78 -38.29
N PRO A 315 1.44 9.62 -38.98
CA PRO A 315 0.37 9.31 -39.92
C PRO A 315 -0.99 9.20 -39.21
N PRO A 316 -2.10 9.11 -39.96
CA PRO A 316 -3.42 8.83 -39.38
C PRO A 316 -3.39 7.60 -38.44
N ASN A 317 -4.14 7.65 -37.35
CA ASN A 317 -4.07 6.62 -36.32
C ASN A 317 -4.68 5.28 -36.76
N GLU A 318 -3.98 4.18 -36.47
CA GLU A 318 -4.50 2.83 -36.61
C GLU A 318 -5.65 2.56 -35.63
N GLN A 319 -6.85 2.30 -36.15
CA GLN A 319 -8.07 2.08 -35.35
C GLN A 319 -8.08 0.73 -34.60
N GLY A 320 -7.31 -0.26 -35.06
CA GLY A 320 -7.43 -1.64 -34.58
C GLY A 320 -8.68 -2.35 -35.12
N ARG A 321 -8.96 -3.56 -34.61
CA ARG A 321 -10.03 -4.44 -35.14
C ARG A 321 -11.33 -4.43 -34.33
N GLN A 322 -11.32 -3.86 -33.12
CA GLN A 322 -12.44 -3.92 -32.19
C GLN A 322 -13.18 -2.57 -32.16
N PRO A 323 -14.39 -2.47 -32.74
CA PRO A 323 -15.19 -1.25 -32.67
C PRO A 323 -15.79 -1.07 -31.27
N ILE A 324 -15.99 0.18 -30.83
CA ILE A 324 -16.69 0.49 -29.58
C ILE A 324 -18.20 0.46 -29.84
N GLN A 325 -18.90 -0.54 -29.27
CA GLN A 325 -20.35 -0.73 -29.46
C GLN A 325 -21.12 -0.74 -28.13
N SER A 326 -20.44 -1.04 -27.01
CA SER A 326 -21.05 -1.18 -25.69
C SER A 326 -21.78 0.07 -25.16
N LEU A 327 -21.51 1.24 -25.75
CA LEU A 327 -22.12 2.51 -25.38
C LEU A 327 -23.45 2.79 -26.08
N LYS A 328 -23.82 1.98 -27.08
CA LYS A 328 -25.09 2.16 -27.81
C LYS A 328 -26.28 2.03 -26.85
N GLY A 329 -27.07 3.09 -26.76
CA GLY A 329 -28.25 3.17 -25.91
C GLY A 329 -27.98 3.45 -24.44
N LYS A 330 -26.71 3.51 -24.01
CA LYS A 330 -26.33 3.87 -22.64
C LYS A 330 -26.68 5.30 -22.32
N VAL A 331 -27.09 5.58 -21.09
CA VAL A 331 -27.45 6.93 -20.64
C VAL A 331 -26.27 7.56 -19.91
N VAL A 332 -25.83 8.71 -20.40
CA VAL A 332 -24.72 9.48 -19.81
C VAL A 332 -25.20 10.84 -19.35
N ILE A 333 -24.80 11.23 -18.13
CA ILE A 333 -24.90 12.61 -17.64
C ILE A 333 -23.53 13.26 -17.80
N VAL A 334 -23.46 14.40 -18.48
CA VAL A 334 -22.23 15.22 -18.57
C VAL A 334 -22.52 16.59 -17.99
N THR A 335 -21.78 16.97 -16.94
CA THR A 335 -21.95 18.27 -16.27
C THR A 335 -21.01 19.34 -16.82
N GLY A 336 -21.46 20.60 -16.82
CA GLY A 336 -20.74 21.71 -17.46
C GLY A 336 -20.60 21.52 -18.96
N ALA A 337 -21.66 21.00 -19.58
CA ALA A 337 -21.66 20.52 -20.96
C ALA A 337 -22.17 21.54 -21.99
N GLY A 338 -22.46 22.79 -21.60
CA GLY A 338 -22.89 23.84 -22.51
C GLY A 338 -21.76 24.38 -23.40
N GLY A 339 -20.49 24.13 -23.03
CA GLY A 339 -19.33 24.56 -23.81
C GLY A 339 -18.05 23.80 -23.49
N GLY A 340 -16.95 24.14 -24.19
CA GLY A 340 -15.61 23.61 -23.94
C GLY A 340 -15.52 22.08 -23.91
N LEU A 341 -14.78 21.54 -22.92
CA LEU A 341 -14.59 20.11 -22.71
C LEU A 341 -15.90 19.35 -22.52
N GLY A 342 -16.84 19.87 -21.71
CA GLY A 342 -18.09 19.17 -21.45
C GLY A 342 -18.95 19.02 -22.71
N LYS A 343 -19.04 20.07 -23.54
CA LYS A 343 -19.69 19.99 -24.86
C LYS A 343 -19.04 18.92 -25.73
N SER A 344 -17.70 18.89 -25.78
CA SER A 344 -16.97 17.90 -26.57
C SER A 344 -17.19 16.48 -26.07
N HIS A 345 -17.24 16.26 -24.76
CA HIS A 345 -17.58 14.95 -24.17
C HIS A 345 -19.00 14.53 -24.55
N ALA A 346 -19.99 15.43 -24.43
CA ALA A 346 -21.37 15.16 -24.80
C ALA A 346 -21.51 14.74 -26.27
N LEU A 347 -20.87 15.47 -27.18
CA LEU A 347 -20.85 15.13 -28.61
C LEU A 347 -20.16 13.79 -28.88
N ALA A 348 -19.03 13.52 -28.23
CA ALA A 348 -18.32 12.26 -28.37
C ALA A 348 -19.17 11.07 -27.90
N PHE A 349 -19.80 11.14 -26.73
CA PHE A 349 -20.70 10.07 -26.28
C PHE A 349 -21.89 9.86 -27.21
N ALA A 350 -22.49 10.94 -27.71
CA ALA A 350 -23.59 10.85 -28.68
C ALA A 350 -23.16 10.18 -30.00
N LYS A 351 -21.94 10.47 -30.50
CA LYS A 351 -21.34 9.81 -31.68
C LYS A 351 -21.28 8.29 -31.53
N TYR A 352 -20.97 7.79 -30.33
CA TYR A 352 -20.95 6.36 -30.01
C TYR A 352 -22.32 5.78 -29.62
N GLY A 353 -23.39 6.54 -29.86
CA GLY A 353 -24.76 6.07 -29.72
C GLY A 353 -25.31 6.10 -28.29
N ALA A 354 -24.66 6.80 -27.36
CA ALA A 354 -25.23 7.06 -26.04
C ALA A 354 -26.38 8.07 -26.12
N LYS A 355 -27.24 8.07 -25.09
CA LYS A 355 -28.25 9.10 -24.82
C LYS A 355 -27.69 10.06 -23.76
N VAL A 356 -27.67 11.35 -24.05
CA VAL A 356 -26.90 12.33 -23.27
C VAL A 356 -27.82 13.30 -22.52
N VAL A 357 -27.66 13.40 -21.21
CA VAL A 357 -28.14 14.54 -20.44
C VAL A 357 -27.03 15.59 -20.44
N VAL A 358 -27.31 16.71 -21.09
CA VAL A 358 -26.40 17.85 -21.17
C VAL A 358 -26.75 18.78 -20.01
N ASN A 359 -26.00 18.72 -18.92
CA ASN A 359 -26.18 19.62 -17.78
C ASN A 359 -25.30 20.86 -17.91
N ASP A 360 -25.93 22.04 -17.91
CA ASP A 360 -25.27 23.34 -17.84
C ASP A 360 -26.25 24.40 -17.34
N ILE A 361 -25.83 25.25 -16.39
CA ILE A 361 -26.71 26.28 -15.82
C ILE A 361 -27.00 27.42 -16.80
N LYS A 362 -26.18 27.60 -17.85
CA LYS A 362 -26.31 28.71 -18.82
C LYS A 362 -27.07 28.27 -20.07
N ASP A 363 -26.47 27.35 -20.84
CA ASP A 363 -26.99 26.98 -22.16
C ASP A 363 -26.70 25.52 -22.53
N PRO A 364 -27.48 24.56 -22.02
CA PRO A 364 -27.44 23.17 -22.45
C PRO A 364 -28.21 22.94 -23.77
N ASP A 365 -29.15 23.82 -24.11
CA ASP A 365 -30.08 23.66 -25.24
C ASP A 365 -29.35 23.70 -26.59
N SER A 366 -28.36 24.58 -26.76
CA SER A 366 -27.57 24.68 -27.99
C SER A 366 -26.82 23.38 -28.31
N VAL A 367 -26.22 22.74 -27.30
CA VAL A 367 -25.50 21.47 -27.48
C VAL A 367 -26.46 20.32 -27.76
N VAL A 368 -27.63 20.31 -27.11
CA VAL A 368 -28.68 19.33 -27.40
C VAL A 368 -29.19 19.47 -28.84
N ALA A 369 -29.34 20.69 -29.35
CA ALA A 369 -29.74 20.94 -30.74
C ALA A 369 -28.73 20.32 -31.73
N VAL A 370 -27.43 20.55 -31.50
CA VAL A 370 -26.36 19.94 -32.31
C VAL A 370 -26.41 18.41 -32.26
N ILE A 371 -26.56 17.81 -31.07
CA ILE A 371 -26.66 16.35 -30.95
C ILE A 371 -27.89 15.80 -31.70
N LYS A 372 -29.02 16.50 -31.64
CA LYS A 372 -30.24 16.11 -32.35
C LYS A 372 -30.08 16.18 -33.86
N GLU A 373 -29.41 17.21 -34.36
CA GLU A 373 -29.12 17.40 -35.78
C GLU A 373 -28.18 16.31 -36.30
N MET A 374 -27.08 16.04 -35.59
CA MET A 374 -26.05 15.09 -36.04
C MET A 374 -26.44 13.62 -35.85
N TYR A 375 -27.15 13.27 -34.77
CA TYR A 375 -27.33 11.88 -34.33
C TYR A 375 -28.79 11.45 -34.13
N GLY A 376 -29.74 12.36 -34.35
CA GLY A 376 -31.18 12.10 -34.36
C GLY A 376 -31.94 12.58 -33.12
N ARG A 377 -33.26 12.72 -33.27
CA ARG A 377 -34.17 13.10 -32.18
C ARG A 377 -34.17 12.03 -31.07
N GLY A 378 -34.23 12.47 -29.81
CA GLY A 378 -34.21 11.57 -28.63
C GLY A 378 -32.82 11.13 -28.16
N ARG A 379 -31.73 11.64 -28.77
CA ARG A 379 -30.35 11.38 -28.35
C ARG A 379 -29.84 12.24 -27.21
N ALA A 380 -30.46 13.38 -26.94
CA ALA A 380 -30.08 14.23 -25.83
C ALA A 380 -31.25 15.04 -25.27
N VAL A 381 -31.14 15.38 -23.99
CA VAL A 381 -32.04 16.30 -23.28
C VAL A 381 -31.23 17.35 -22.51
N PRO A 382 -31.74 18.59 -22.40
CA PRO A 382 -31.08 19.65 -21.64
C PRO A 382 -31.40 19.50 -20.15
N ASP A 383 -30.45 19.89 -19.30
CA ASP A 383 -30.64 20.04 -17.87
C ASP A 383 -30.00 21.35 -17.38
N LYS A 384 -30.77 22.20 -16.71
CA LYS A 384 -30.32 23.52 -16.19
C LYS A 384 -30.13 23.56 -14.68
N HIS A 385 -30.23 22.41 -14.00
CA HIS A 385 -30.11 22.39 -12.55
C HIS A 385 -28.68 22.73 -12.10
N ASP A 386 -28.59 23.51 -11.03
CA ASP A 386 -27.32 23.81 -10.38
C ASP A 386 -26.83 22.56 -9.63
N ILE A 387 -25.73 21.98 -10.09
CA ILE A 387 -25.14 20.76 -9.51
C ILE A 387 -24.74 20.89 -8.04
N VAL A 388 -24.56 22.11 -7.53
CA VAL A 388 -24.25 22.37 -6.12
C VAL A 388 -25.52 22.25 -5.27
N LYS A 389 -26.65 22.71 -5.80
CA LYS A 389 -27.92 22.83 -5.06
C LYS A 389 -28.85 21.64 -5.27
N SER A 390 -28.86 21.09 -6.48
CA SER A 390 -29.88 20.17 -6.98
C SER A 390 -29.28 18.96 -7.71
N PRO A 391 -28.32 18.22 -7.10
CA PRO A 391 -27.70 17.06 -7.76
C PRO A 391 -28.68 15.89 -8.00
N ASN A 392 -29.74 15.77 -7.19
CA ASN A 392 -30.74 14.71 -7.38
C ASN A 392 -31.59 14.99 -8.62
N GLU A 393 -31.97 16.24 -8.83
CA GLU A 393 -32.79 16.68 -9.94
C GLU A 393 -32.07 16.50 -11.29
N VAL A 394 -30.75 16.67 -11.33
CA VAL A 394 -29.93 16.31 -12.50
C VAL A 394 -30.07 14.82 -12.85
N VAL A 395 -30.02 13.94 -11.84
CA VAL A 395 -30.21 12.49 -12.03
C VAL A 395 -31.66 12.19 -12.41
N GLU A 396 -32.64 12.85 -11.80
CA GLU A 396 -34.05 12.71 -12.15
C GLU A 396 -34.33 13.10 -13.60
N THR A 397 -33.66 14.13 -14.14
CA THR A 397 -33.79 14.48 -15.56
C THR A 397 -33.43 13.29 -16.46
N ALA A 398 -32.35 12.57 -16.13
CA ALA A 398 -31.96 11.36 -16.86
C ALA A 398 -32.98 10.22 -16.70
N LEU A 399 -33.48 10.01 -15.47
CA LEU A 399 -34.47 8.97 -15.19
C LEU A 399 -35.81 9.25 -15.90
N LYS A 400 -36.28 10.50 -15.90
CA LYS A 400 -37.52 10.92 -16.57
C LYS A 400 -37.39 10.81 -18.09
N ALA A 401 -36.25 11.22 -18.66
CA ALA A 401 -36.05 11.21 -20.11
C ALA A 401 -35.74 9.81 -20.67
N PHE A 402 -34.96 9.00 -19.95
CA PHE A 402 -34.34 7.80 -20.49
C PHE A 402 -34.48 6.55 -19.61
N GLY A 403 -35.04 6.66 -18.41
CA GLY A 403 -35.36 5.53 -17.53
C GLY A 403 -34.20 4.98 -16.69
N THR A 404 -32.96 5.40 -16.94
CA THR A 404 -31.77 4.95 -16.18
C THR A 404 -30.62 5.95 -16.30
N VAL A 405 -29.53 5.68 -15.59
CA VAL A 405 -28.21 6.28 -15.78
C VAL A 405 -27.17 5.16 -15.81
N ASP A 406 -26.29 5.15 -16.80
CA ASP A 406 -25.17 4.20 -16.89
C ASP A 406 -23.83 4.87 -16.60
N ILE A 407 -23.68 6.13 -17.00
CA ILE A 407 -22.41 6.86 -16.96
C ILE A 407 -22.63 8.25 -16.37
N LEU A 408 -21.78 8.65 -15.42
CA LEU A 408 -21.71 10.01 -14.88
C LEU A 408 -20.34 10.61 -15.17
N VAL A 409 -20.31 11.73 -15.88
CA VAL A 409 -19.09 12.53 -16.13
C VAL A 409 -19.17 13.82 -15.33
N ASN A 410 -18.45 13.87 -14.21
CA ASN A 410 -18.31 15.07 -13.39
C ASN A 410 -17.23 15.97 -14.00
N ASN A 411 -17.64 16.91 -14.86
CA ASN A 411 -16.75 17.82 -15.59
C ASN A 411 -16.93 19.30 -15.21
N ALA A 412 -18.09 19.69 -14.69
CA ALA A 412 -18.37 21.08 -14.32
C ALA A 412 -17.29 21.70 -13.41
N GLY A 413 -17.09 23.01 -13.57
CA GLY A 413 -16.00 23.69 -12.90
C GLY A 413 -16.05 25.21 -12.96
N VAL A 414 -15.33 25.84 -12.03
CA VAL A 414 -15.10 27.30 -11.98
C VAL A 414 -13.66 27.57 -11.55
N LEU A 415 -13.07 28.66 -12.06
CA LEU A 415 -11.78 29.16 -11.59
C LEU A 415 -11.96 30.44 -10.77
N ARG A 416 -11.20 30.54 -9.68
CA ARG A 416 -11.04 31.73 -8.83
C ARG A 416 -9.57 31.84 -8.45
N ASP A 417 -8.74 32.01 -9.47
CA ASP A 417 -7.28 32.01 -9.34
C ASP A 417 -6.82 33.27 -8.59
N ARG A 418 -6.02 33.04 -7.55
CA ARG A 418 -5.49 34.07 -6.67
C ARG A 418 -4.27 33.53 -5.93
N SER A 419 -3.21 34.32 -5.81
CA SER A 419 -2.12 34.01 -4.88
C SER A 419 -2.69 33.74 -3.49
N PHE A 420 -2.19 32.75 -2.79
CA PHE A 420 -2.73 32.26 -1.52
C PHE A 420 -3.05 33.37 -0.52
N MET A 421 -2.14 34.33 -0.37
CA MET A 421 -2.28 35.49 0.53
C MET A 421 -3.45 36.43 0.19
N LYS A 422 -3.83 36.52 -1.09
CA LYS A 422 -4.92 37.40 -1.55
C LYS A 422 -6.23 36.64 -1.74
N MET A 423 -6.20 35.31 -1.61
CA MET A 423 -7.38 34.46 -1.76
C MET A 423 -8.37 34.77 -0.64
N THR A 424 -9.61 35.01 -1.03
CA THR A 424 -10.72 35.20 -0.09
C THR A 424 -11.36 33.86 0.28
N ASP A 425 -12.07 33.82 1.41
CA ASP A 425 -12.75 32.60 1.84
C ASP A 425 -13.91 32.26 0.88
N GLU A 426 -14.54 33.27 0.28
CA GLU A 426 -15.57 33.08 -0.75
C GLU A 426 -15.02 32.46 -2.03
N GLU A 427 -13.83 32.90 -2.49
CA GLU A 427 -13.12 32.32 -3.63
C GLU A 427 -12.67 30.87 -3.35
N TRP A 428 -12.29 30.56 -2.10
CA TRP A 428 -12.00 29.20 -1.67
C TRP A 428 -13.27 28.32 -1.69
N ASP A 429 -14.31 28.76 -1.00
CA ASP A 429 -15.54 28.01 -0.79
C ASP A 429 -16.26 27.67 -2.09
N ILE A 430 -16.38 28.63 -3.01
CA ILE A 430 -17.10 28.37 -4.28
C ILE A 430 -16.39 27.32 -5.13
N VAL A 431 -15.06 27.31 -5.13
CA VAL A 431 -14.25 26.34 -5.87
C VAL A 431 -14.42 24.94 -5.26
N LEU A 432 -14.34 24.80 -3.94
CA LEU A 432 -14.59 23.51 -3.29
C LEU A 432 -16.03 23.03 -3.51
N LYS A 433 -17.03 23.91 -3.38
CA LYS A 433 -18.45 23.59 -3.59
C LYS A 433 -18.70 23.04 -4.99
N VAL A 434 -18.23 23.75 -6.01
CA VAL A 434 -18.44 23.35 -7.41
C VAL A 434 -17.64 22.12 -7.79
N HIS A 435 -16.42 21.93 -7.30
CA HIS A 435 -15.58 20.81 -7.76
C HIS A 435 -15.69 19.56 -6.89
N LEU A 436 -15.64 19.70 -5.57
CA LEU A 436 -15.62 18.56 -4.66
C LEU A 436 -17.03 18.17 -4.23
N PHE A 437 -17.80 19.13 -3.68
CA PHE A 437 -19.10 18.83 -3.10
C PHE A 437 -20.14 18.44 -4.15
N SER A 438 -20.15 19.09 -5.32
CA SER A 438 -21.03 18.67 -6.42
C SER A 438 -20.69 17.27 -6.94
N THR A 439 -19.39 16.94 -7.06
CA THR A 439 -18.92 15.60 -7.47
C THR A 439 -19.39 14.54 -6.48
N PHE A 440 -19.28 14.81 -5.17
CA PHE A 440 -19.85 13.97 -4.13
C PHE A 440 -21.37 13.84 -4.28
N GLY A 441 -22.09 14.96 -4.39
CA GLY A 441 -23.55 15.02 -4.46
C GLY A 441 -24.12 14.26 -5.65
N LEU A 442 -23.57 14.47 -6.85
CA LEU A 442 -23.98 13.76 -8.07
C LEU A 442 -23.63 12.28 -8.02
N SER A 443 -22.42 11.94 -7.55
CA SER A 443 -22.03 10.54 -7.37
C SER A 443 -22.94 9.85 -6.36
N LYS A 444 -23.35 10.54 -5.30
CA LYS A 444 -24.27 10.07 -4.27
C LYS A 444 -25.69 9.87 -4.83
N ALA A 445 -26.16 10.79 -5.66
CA ALA A 445 -27.48 10.74 -6.29
C ALA A 445 -27.60 9.59 -7.30
N VAL A 446 -26.55 9.32 -8.10
CA VAL A 446 -26.57 8.24 -9.10
C VAL A 446 -26.30 6.86 -8.49
N TRP A 447 -25.66 6.80 -7.32
CA TRP A 447 -25.21 5.54 -6.71
C TRP A 447 -26.32 4.48 -6.54
N PRO A 448 -27.55 4.81 -6.08
CA PRO A 448 -28.62 3.82 -5.95
C PRO A 448 -29.03 3.19 -7.29
N VAL A 449 -28.99 3.96 -8.38
CA VAL A 449 -29.25 3.46 -9.74
C VAL A 449 -28.21 2.43 -10.12
N PHE A 450 -26.93 2.76 -9.90
CA PHE A 450 -25.80 1.87 -10.19
C PHE A 450 -25.80 0.59 -9.36
N LEU A 451 -26.16 0.68 -8.07
CA LEU A 451 -26.31 -0.49 -7.21
C LEU A 451 -27.42 -1.43 -7.69
N LYS A 452 -28.58 -0.87 -8.07
CA LYS A 452 -29.72 -1.65 -8.56
C LYS A 452 -29.37 -2.39 -9.84
N GLN A 453 -28.66 -1.74 -10.77
CA GLN A 453 -28.27 -2.34 -12.05
C GLN A 453 -27.01 -3.20 -11.99
N LYS A 454 -26.26 -3.19 -10.86
CA LYS A 454 -24.96 -3.86 -10.70
C LYS A 454 -23.97 -3.51 -11.82
N SER A 455 -23.96 -2.25 -12.21
CA SER A 455 -23.09 -1.69 -13.24
C SER A 455 -23.08 -0.17 -13.10
N GLY A 456 -22.03 0.49 -13.54
CA GLY A 456 -21.99 1.95 -13.60
C GLY A 456 -20.58 2.45 -13.88
N CYS A 457 -20.48 3.62 -14.50
CA CYS A 457 -19.20 4.27 -14.74
C CYS A 457 -19.26 5.73 -14.24
N ILE A 458 -18.31 6.11 -13.39
CA ILE A 458 -18.07 7.50 -13.02
C ILE A 458 -16.72 7.90 -13.57
N ILE A 459 -16.68 9.01 -14.31
CA ILE A 459 -15.45 9.64 -14.76
C ILE A 459 -15.38 11.02 -14.13
N ASN A 460 -14.43 11.20 -13.23
CA ASN A 460 -14.22 12.44 -12.50
C ASN A 460 -13.09 13.25 -13.13
N THR A 461 -13.32 14.55 -13.32
CA THR A 461 -12.33 15.45 -13.89
C THR A 461 -11.47 16.06 -12.79
N THR A 462 -10.20 15.65 -12.69
CA THR A 462 -9.18 16.32 -11.85
C THR A 462 -8.40 17.36 -12.68
N SER A 463 -7.20 17.74 -12.25
CA SER A 463 -6.28 18.60 -12.99
C SER A 463 -4.85 18.33 -12.57
N THR A 464 -3.88 18.58 -13.45
CA THR A 464 -2.46 18.62 -13.10
C THR A 464 -2.15 19.65 -12.00
N SER A 465 -2.95 20.72 -11.86
CA SER A 465 -2.88 21.62 -10.70
C SER A 465 -3.25 20.91 -9.40
N GLY A 466 -4.20 19.97 -9.42
CA GLY A 466 -4.51 19.14 -8.25
C GLY A 466 -3.51 18.02 -7.99
N ILE A 467 -2.86 17.50 -9.04
CA ILE A 467 -1.87 16.43 -8.89
C ILE A 467 -0.53 16.99 -8.41
N TYR A 468 -0.13 18.18 -8.86
CA TYR A 468 1.23 18.71 -8.64
C TYR A 468 1.28 20.07 -7.95
N GLY A 469 0.15 20.63 -7.56
CA GLY A 469 0.01 22.03 -7.15
C GLY A 469 0.25 23.03 -8.29
N ASN A 470 -0.27 24.25 -8.17
CA ASN A 470 0.08 25.34 -9.07
C ASN A 470 -0.01 26.69 -8.36
N PHE A 471 0.98 27.57 -8.57
CA PHE A 471 1.01 28.89 -7.94
C PHE A 471 -0.29 29.66 -8.27
N GLY A 472 -0.92 30.24 -7.25
CA GLY A 472 -2.15 31.02 -7.43
C GLY A 472 -3.42 30.19 -7.55
N GLN A 473 -3.36 28.87 -7.32
CA GLN A 473 -4.49 27.97 -7.47
C GLN A 473 -4.70 27.08 -6.24
N ALA A 474 -4.42 27.56 -5.03
CA ALA A 474 -4.50 26.75 -3.80
C ALA A 474 -5.89 26.11 -3.60
N ASN A 475 -6.97 26.86 -3.84
CA ASN A 475 -8.35 26.37 -3.81
C ASN A 475 -8.61 25.28 -4.87
N TYR A 476 -8.23 25.54 -6.13
CA TYR A 476 -8.47 24.64 -7.24
C TYR A 476 -7.65 23.36 -7.13
N ALA A 477 -6.37 23.48 -6.78
CA ALA A 477 -5.48 22.36 -6.52
C ALA A 477 -6.02 21.47 -5.39
N ALA A 478 -6.41 22.07 -4.26
CA ALA A 478 -7.00 21.35 -3.14
C ALA A 478 -8.29 20.61 -3.55
N ALA A 479 -9.20 21.28 -4.24
CA ALA A 479 -10.47 20.67 -4.66
C ALA A 479 -10.27 19.53 -5.67
N LYS A 480 -9.39 19.71 -6.68
CA LYS A 480 -9.11 18.68 -7.69
C LYS A 480 -8.33 17.50 -7.13
N ALA A 481 -7.43 17.71 -6.17
CA ALA A 481 -6.79 16.64 -5.42
C ALA A 481 -7.80 15.88 -4.54
N ALA A 482 -8.72 16.60 -3.89
CA ALA A 482 -9.77 15.97 -3.09
C ALA A 482 -10.70 15.07 -3.92
N VAL A 483 -11.01 15.47 -5.16
CA VAL A 483 -11.72 14.61 -6.13
C VAL A 483 -10.98 13.30 -6.40
N LEU A 484 -9.64 13.32 -6.46
CA LEU A 484 -8.85 12.09 -6.62
C LEU A 484 -9.01 11.16 -5.40
N GLY A 485 -8.90 11.68 -4.18
CA GLY A 485 -9.10 10.91 -2.94
C GLY A 485 -10.51 10.32 -2.84
N LEU A 486 -11.55 11.11 -3.16
CA LEU A 486 -12.93 10.65 -3.25
C LEU A 486 -13.06 9.48 -4.25
N SER A 487 -12.53 9.68 -5.45
CA SER A 487 -12.65 8.72 -6.55
C SER A 487 -12.02 7.37 -6.22
N LYS A 488 -10.87 7.36 -5.54
CA LYS A 488 -10.23 6.12 -5.10
C LYS A 488 -11.11 5.34 -4.13
N THR A 489 -11.69 5.99 -3.12
CA THR A 489 -12.66 5.29 -2.23
C THR A 489 -13.86 4.77 -3.01
N LEU A 490 -14.47 5.57 -3.88
CA LEU A 490 -15.63 5.11 -4.66
C LEU A 490 -15.29 3.92 -5.56
N SER A 491 -14.08 3.88 -6.12
CA SER A 491 -13.61 2.74 -6.92
C SER A 491 -13.54 1.44 -6.10
N LEU A 492 -13.12 1.54 -4.83
CA LEU A 492 -13.04 0.40 -3.92
C LEU A 492 -14.44 -0.07 -3.50
N GLU A 493 -15.32 0.85 -3.10
CA GLU A 493 -16.69 0.51 -2.67
C GLU A 493 -17.57 0.00 -3.81
N GLY A 494 -17.37 0.53 -5.01
CA GLY A 494 -18.11 0.19 -6.22
C GLY A 494 -17.69 -1.13 -6.86
N SER A 495 -16.46 -1.58 -6.64
CA SER A 495 -15.86 -2.76 -7.29
C SER A 495 -16.72 -4.03 -7.21
N LYS A 496 -17.25 -4.35 -6.03
CA LYS A 496 -18.13 -5.52 -5.79
C LYS A 496 -19.48 -5.45 -6.51
N HIS A 497 -19.85 -4.28 -7.02
CA HIS A 497 -21.09 -4.02 -7.76
C HIS A 497 -20.83 -3.66 -9.23
N ASN A 498 -19.61 -3.90 -9.73
CA ASN A 498 -19.19 -3.53 -11.09
C ASN A 498 -19.40 -2.02 -11.40
N ILE A 499 -19.23 -1.17 -10.39
CA ILE A 499 -19.23 0.28 -10.53
C ILE A 499 -17.77 0.72 -10.66
N LYS A 500 -17.42 1.26 -11.83
CA LYS A 500 -16.09 1.75 -12.16
C LYS A 500 -15.99 3.23 -11.86
N VAL A 501 -14.89 3.68 -11.26
CA VAL A 501 -14.62 5.10 -11.02
C VAL A 501 -13.19 5.42 -11.43
N ASN A 502 -13.00 6.27 -12.43
CA ASN A 502 -11.68 6.72 -12.88
C ASN A 502 -11.55 8.23 -12.88
N VAL A 503 -10.32 8.72 -12.90
CA VAL A 503 -10.01 10.14 -12.83
C VAL A 503 -9.17 10.55 -14.04
N VAL A 504 -9.54 11.67 -14.67
CA VAL A 504 -8.81 12.24 -15.81
C VAL A 504 -8.41 13.68 -15.49
N ALA A 505 -7.14 14.02 -15.72
CA ALA A 505 -6.59 15.37 -15.73
C ALA A 505 -6.43 15.82 -17.18
N PRO A 506 -7.41 16.55 -17.74
CA PRO A 506 -7.35 17.00 -19.12
C PRO A 506 -6.46 18.24 -19.28
N HIS A 507 -5.80 18.34 -20.44
CA HIS A 507 -5.16 19.55 -20.92
C HIS A 507 -5.79 19.96 -22.26
N ALA A 508 -6.60 21.04 -22.23
CA ALA A 508 -7.31 21.54 -23.40
C ALA A 508 -7.58 23.05 -23.30
N GLU A 509 -7.75 23.68 -24.46
CA GLU A 509 -8.32 25.01 -24.60
C GLU A 509 -9.81 24.98 -24.23
N THR A 510 -10.20 25.79 -23.24
CA THR A 510 -11.57 25.94 -22.75
C THR A 510 -11.84 27.42 -22.50
N ALA A 511 -13.11 27.78 -22.29
CA ALA A 511 -13.45 29.14 -21.83
C ALA A 511 -12.68 29.55 -20.54
N MET A 512 -12.28 28.58 -19.70
CA MET A 512 -11.53 28.80 -18.46
C MET A 512 -10.01 28.95 -18.68
N THR A 513 -9.43 28.39 -19.76
CA THR A 513 -7.98 28.49 -20.03
C THR A 513 -7.62 29.63 -20.97
N LYS A 514 -8.61 30.30 -21.59
CA LYS A 514 -8.42 31.52 -22.41
C LYS A 514 -7.76 32.69 -21.66
N THR A 515 -7.85 32.74 -20.32
CA THR A 515 -7.19 33.75 -19.48
C THR A 515 -5.76 33.36 -19.07
N ILE A 516 -5.34 32.12 -19.34
CA ILE A 516 -4.03 31.56 -18.95
C ILE A 516 -3.08 31.54 -20.15
N PHE A 517 -3.58 31.33 -21.37
CA PHE A 517 -2.76 31.28 -22.59
C PHE A 517 -2.49 32.67 -23.18
N SER A 518 -1.26 32.89 -23.65
CA SER A 518 -0.87 34.10 -24.39
C SER A 518 -1.51 34.15 -25.78
N LYS A 519 -1.64 35.36 -26.37
CA LYS A 519 -2.12 35.53 -27.78
C LYS A 519 -1.30 34.74 -28.82
N LYS A 520 -0.06 34.35 -28.48
CA LYS A 520 0.83 33.55 -29.35
C LYS A 520 0.61 32.04 -29.19
N GLU A 521 0.03 31.60 -28.08
CA GLU A 521 -0.40 30.21 -27.81
C GLU A 521 -1.85 29.96 -28.25
N LEU A 522 -2.66 31.02 -28.38
CA LEU A 522 -4.02 30.97 -28.92
C LEU A 522 -3.98 30.71 -30.44
N GLY A 523 -4.02 29.42 -30.78
CA GLY A 523 -3.98 28.90 -32.14
C GLY A 523 -4.50 27.46 -32.24
N ASN A 524 -5.69 27.19 -31.65
CA ASN A 524 -6.37 25.89 -31.62
C ASN A 524 -5.41 24.68 -31.48
N HIS A 525 -4.45 24.78 -30.56
CA HIS A 525 -3.44 23.74 -30.40
C HIS A 525 -4.02 22.58 -29.60
N PHE A 526 -4.77 22.85 -28.54
CA PHE A 526 -5.29 21.83 -27.62
C PHE A 526 -6.82 21.75 -27.66
N ASP A 527 -7.39 21.42 -28.81
CA ASP A 527 -8.83 21.30 -28.99
C ASP A 527 -9.44 20.24 -28.03
N PRO A 528 -10.58 20.49 -27.36
CA PRO A 528 -11.29 19.53 -26.50
C PRO A 528 -11.57 18.13 -27.10
N SER A 529 -11.66 18.02 -28.42
CA SER A 529 -11.81 16.75 -29.14
C SER A 529 -10.57 15.85 -28.99
N GLN A 530 -9.41 16.42 -28.63
CA GLN A 530 -8.18 15.68 -28.33
C GLN A 530 -8.18 15.04 -26.93
N VAL A 531 -9.30 15.11 -26.20
CA VAL A 531 -9.47 14.49 -24.87
C VAL A 531 -10.68 13.56 -24.84
N SER A 532 -11.78 13.97 -25.47
CA SER A 532 -13.09 13.33 -25.35
C SER A 532 -13.14 11.83 -25.76
N PRO A 533 -12.40 11.36 -26.79
CA PRO A 533 -12.34 9.94 -27.11
C PRO A 533 -11.83 9.07 -25.95
N PHE A 534 -10.97 9.61 -25.08
CA PHE A 534 -10.50 8.89 -23.89
C PHE A 534 -11.61 8.69 -22.85
N PHE A 535 -12.49 9.68 -22.67
CA PHE A 535 -13.65 9.57 -21.78
C PHE A 535 -14.64 8.52 -22.28
N VAL A 536 -14.89 8.49 -23.59
CA VAL A 536 -15.68 7.44 -24.24
C VAL A 536 -15.08 6.06 -23.96
N LEU A 537 -13.76 5.90 -24.17
CA LEU A 537 -13.08 4.64 -23.94
C LEU A 537 -13.16 4.16 -22.49
N LEU A 538 -12.96 5.04 -21.51
CA LEU A 538 -13.04 4.67 -20.09
C LEU A 538 -14.42 4.14 -19.68
N ALA A 539 -15.49 4.57 -20.36
CA ALA A 539 -16.84 4.09 -20.12
C ALA A 539 -17.18 2.79 -20.85
N SER A 540 -16.36 2.36 -21.81
CA SER A 540 -16.68 1.22 -22.68
C SER A 540 -16.43 -0.13 -22.00
N GLY A 541 -17.19 -1.14 -22.40
CA GLY A 541 -16.97 -2.55 -22.02
C GLY A 541 -15.85 -3.22 -22.83
N GLU A 542 -15.52 -2.67 -24.00
CA GLU A 542 -14.41 -3.15 -24.83
C GLU A 542 -13.07 -2.94 -24.14
N LEU A 543 -12.91 -1.84 -23.40
CA LEU A 543 -11.73 -1.61 -22.57
C LEU A 543 -11.57 -2.71 -21.52
N ASP A 544 -12.63 -3.01 -20.78
CA ASP A 544 -12.61 -4.05 -19.73
C ASP A 544 -12.28 -5.43 -20.32
N THR A 545 -12.79 -5.70 -21.53
CA THR A 545 -12.47 -6.92 -22.29
C THR A 545 -10.99 -6.97 -22.65
N LYS A 546 -10.44 -5.86 -23.17
CA LYS A 546 -9.03 -5.73 -23.57
C LYS A 546 -8.06 -5.92 -22.41
N THR A 547 -8.44 -5.46 -21.21
CA THR A 547 -7.61 -5.58 -20.00
C THR A 547 -7.93 -6.82 -19.16
N ALA A 548 -8.89 -7.65 -19.59
CA ALA A 548 -9.44 -8.81 -18.87
C ALA A 548 -10.05 -8.50 -17.48
N LYS A 549 -10.02 -7.25 -17.04
CA LYS A 549 -10.55 -6.75 -15.77
C LYS A 549 -11.00 -5.30 -15.94
N PRO A 550 -12.05 -4.87 -15.23
CA PRO A 550 -12.48 -3.48 -15.23
C PRO A 550 -11.35 -2.51 -14.91
N VAL A 551 -11.15 -1.50 -15.76
CA VAL A 551 -10.25 -0.37 -15.44
C VAL A 551 -10.98 0.53 -14.46
N THR A 552 -10.50 0.61 -13.23
CA THR A 552 -11.10 1.41 -12.15
C THR A 552 -10.02 1.88 -11.18
N GLY A 553 -10.25 2.98 -10.48
CA GLY A 553 -9.34 3.59 -9.52
C GLY A 553 -8.11 4.26 -10.13
N GLN A 554 -8.07 4.40 -11.46
CA GLN A 554 -6.90 4.90 -12.19
C GLN A 554 -6.94 6.42 -12.39
N LEU A 555 -5.74 6.99 -12.55
CA LEU A 555 -5.51 8.40 -12.85
C LEU A 555 -4.79 8.53 -14.19
N PHE A 556 -5.35 9.34 -15.08
CA PHE A 556 -4.80 9.60 -16.41
C PHE A 556 -4.63 11.09 -16.67
N GLU A 557 -3.60 11.45 -17.43
CA GLU A 557 -3.39 12.79 -17.99
C GLU A 557 -3.54 12.73 -19.50
N VAL A 558 -4.35 13.62 -20.07
CA VAL A 558 -4.77 13.53 -21.48
C VAL A 558 -4.85 14.90 -22.12
N GLY A 559 -4.25 15.06 -23.30
CA GLY A 559 -4.33 16.29 -24.09
C GLY A 559 -3.25 16.37 -25.17
N GLY A 560 -3.44 17.20 -26.19
CA GLY A 560 -2.42 17.41 -27.23
C GLY A 560 -2.09 16.17 -28.05
N GLY A 561 -3.04 15.24 -28.21
CA GLY A 561 -2.79 13.93 -28.82
C GLY A 561 -1.95 12.99 -27.95
N TRP A 562 -1.75 13.27 -26.65
CA TRP A 562 -1.02 12.41 -25.72
C TRP A 562 -1.92 11.91 -24.60
N CYS A 563 -1.76 10.64 -24.24
CA CYS A 563 -2.40 9.99 -23.09
C CYS A 563 -1.34 9.33 -22.22
N GLY A 564 -1.32 9.61 -20.92
CA GLY A 564 -0.44 8.97 -19.94
C GLY A 564 -1.17 8.54 -18.68
N GLN A 565 -0.61 7.57 -17.97
CA GLN A 565 -1.10 7.12 -16.67
C GLN A 565 -0.17 7.66 -15.57
N THR A 566 -0.75 8.09 -14.45
CA THR A 566 0.00 8.58 -13.31
C THR A 566 -0.31 7.74 -12.08
N ARG A 567 0.73 7.31 -11.36
CA ARG A 567 0.64 6.48 -10.15
C ARG A 567 1.59 6.98 -9.06
N TRP A 568 1.51 6.33 -7.90
CA TRP A 568 2.47 6.52 -6.82
C TRP A 568 3.70 5.65 -7.01
N GLN A 569 4.87 6.24 -6.76
CA GLN A 569 6.14 5.54 -6.58
C GLN A 569 6.69 5.90 -5.21
N ARG A 570 7.12 4.89 -4.45
CA ARG A 570 7.65 5.03 -3.11
C ARG A 570 9.09 4.52 -3.06
N SER A 571 9.97 5.30 -2.45
CA SER A 571 11.37 4.90 -2.21
C SER A 571 11.46 3.67 -1.33
N LYS A 572 12.63 3.02 -1.30
CA LYS A 572 12.90 1.91 -0.37
C LYS A 572 12.65 2.32 1.09
N GLY A 573 13.05 3.55 1.41
CA GLY A 573 12.98 4.09 2.76
C GLY A 573 14.00 3.46 3.69
N ILE A 574 13.86 3.78 4.98
CA ILE A 574 14.70 3.28 6.06
C ILE A 574 13.84 2.92 7.27
N VAL A 575 14.30 1.95 8.06
CA VAL A 575 13.70 1.63 9.36
C VAL A 575 14.65 2.02 10.48
N SER A 576 14.14 2.63 11.54
CA SER A 576 14.81 2.76 12.82
C SER A 576 13.84 2.50 13.96
N LEU A 577 14.23 1.63 14.89
CA LEU A 577 13.40 1.27 16.04
C LEU A 577 13.43 2.35 17.14
N GLN A 578 14.47 3.19 17.16
CA GLN A 578 14.64 4.33 18.06
C GLN A 578 15.00 5.60 17.27
N PRO A 579 14.08 6.12 16.46
CA PRO A 579 14.37 7.19 15.53
C PRO A 579 14.52 8.55 16.23
N THR A 580 15.45 9.36 15.74
CA THR A 580 15.65 10.77 16.12
C THR A 580 15.68 11.65 14.86
N PRO A 581 15.40 12.97 14.95
CA PRO A 581 15.54 13.85 13.79
C PRO A 581 16.98 13.90 13.27
N GLU A 582 17.99 13.75 14.13
CA GLU A 582 19.40 13.65 13.75
C GLU A 582 19.67 12.37 12.93
N PHE A 583 19.10 11.24 13.33
CA PHE A 583 19.20 10.01 12.56
C PHE A 583 18.67 10.19 11.14
N LEU A 584 17.54 10.89 10.98
CA LEU A 584 16.95 11.18 9.67
C LEU A 584 17.80 12.14 8.85
N ARG A 585 18.37 13.18 9.47
CA ARG A 585 19.35 14.08 8.83
C ARG A 585 20.53 13.28 8.28
N ASP A 586 21.12 12.43 9.12
CA ASP A 586 22.36 11.71 8.79
C ASP A 586 22.12 10.56 7.78
N ASN A 587 20.89 10.06 7.69
CA ASN A 587 20.49 8.99 6.77
C ASN A 587 19.55 9.46 5.65
N TRP A 588 19.43 10.77 5.42
CA TRP A 588 18.41 11.33 4.54
C TRP A 588 18.43 10.74 3.13
N LYS A 589 19.64 10.49 2.59
CA LYS A 589 19.83 9.86 1.27
C LYS A 589 19.08 8.53 1.10
N LYS A 590 18.94 7.74 2.18
CA LYS A 590 18.20 6.46 2.15
C LYS A 590 16.68 6.66 2.19
N VAL A 591 16.21 7.69 2.90
CA VAL A 591 14.78 8.05 2.97
C VAL A 591 14.24 8.42 1.60
N VAL A 592 15.09 9.01 0.74
CA VAL A 592 14.75 9.52 -0.59
C VAL A 592 15.38 8.70 -1.73
N ASP A 593 15.82 7.47 -1.45
CA ASP A 593 16.44 6.59 -2.45
C ASP A 593 15.39 5.84 -3.29
N PHE A 594 15.24 6.27 -4.54
CA PHE A 594 14.34 5.67 -5.52
C PHE A 594 15.01 4.63 -6.44
N SER A 595 16.26 4.22 -6.18
CA SER A 595 16.93 3.15 -6.95
C SER A 595 16.21 1.81 -6.83
N HIS A 596 15.57 1.56 -5.69
CA HIS A 596 14.73 0.40 -5.42
C HIS A 596 13.37 0.90 -4.94
N CYS A 597 12.36 0.90 -5.81
CA CYS A 597 11.07 1.52 -5.53
C CYS A 597 9.93 0.50 -5.49
N THR A 598 8.87 0.86 -4.78
CA THR A 598 7.59 0.12 -4.76
C THR A 598 6.47 1.01 -5.30
N HIS A 599 5.37 0.42 -5.77
CA HIS A 599 4.23 1.13 -6.35
C HIS A 599 2.95 0.79 -5.58
N PRO A 600 2.79 1.27 -4.34
CA PRO A 600 1.63 0.96 -3.53
C PRO A 600 0.34 1.45 -4.21
N TYR A 601 -0.61 0.54 -4.37
CA TYR A 601 -1.89 0.82 -5.01
C TYR A 601 -3.03 0.97 -3.99
N SER A 602 -2.98 0.25 -2.88
CA SER A 602 -3.97 0.32 -1.79
C SER A 602 -3.34 0.67 -0.43
N ALA A 603 -4.15 1.14 0.51
CA ALA A 603 -3.72 1.38 1.88
C ALA A 603 -3.23 0.08 2.56
N GLN A 604 -3.84 -1.06 2.22
CA GLN A 604 -3.45 -2.38 2.69
C GLN A 604 -2.06 -2.77 2.15
N ASP A 605 -1.82 -2.62 0.84
CA ASP A 605 -0.52 -2.92 0.23
C ASP A 605 0.60 -2.08 0.86
N SER A 606 0.37 -0.76 0.99
CA SER A 606 1.33 0.14 1.63
C SER A 606 1.66 -0.31 3.06
N THR A 607 0.62 -0.59 3.86
CA THR A 607 0.75 -1.04 5.25
C THR A 607 1.57 -2.32 5.36
N MET A 608 1.26 -3.33 4.54
CA MET A 608 1.92 -4.63 4.61
C MET A 608 3.42 -4.53 4.31
N THR A 609 3.81 -3.79 3.26
CA THR A 609 5.23 -3.60 2.94
C THR A 609 5.99 -2.88 4.05
N ILE A 610 5.36 -1.89 4.69
CA ILE A 610 5.97 -1.15 5.79
C ILE A 610 6.20 -2.08 6.99
N LEU A 611 5.17 -2.82 7.40
CA LEU A 611 5.25 -3.73 8.54
C LEU A 611 6.26 -4.86 8.31
N GLN A 612 6.36 -5.37 7.08
CA GLN A 612 7.40 -6.33 6.69
C GLN A 612 8.80 -5.75 6.87
N SER A 613 9.04 -4.53 6.40
CA SER A 613 10.34 -3.86 6.55
C SER A 613 10.70 -3.68 8.03
N VAL A 614 9.74 -3.29 8.86
CA VAL A 614 9.93 -3.10 10.30
C VAL A 614 10.18 -4.43 11.03
N ALA A 615 9.49 -5.50 10.64
CA ALA A 615 9.69 -6.84 11.20
C ALA A 615 11.08 -7.40 10.84
N LEU A 616 11.55 -7.17 9.60
CA LEU A 616 12.90 -7.56 9.17
C LEU A 616 13.97 -6.85 9.99
N GLU A 617 13.84 -5.54 10.16
CA GLU A 617 14.79 -4.76 10.96
C GLU A 617 14.78 -5.22 12.42
N SER A 618 13.59 -5.49 13.00
CA SER A 618 13.46 -6.00 14.37
C SER A 618 14.17 -7.34 14.57
N LYS A 619 14.09 -8.25 13.60
CA LYS A 619 14.83 -9.52 13.62
C LYS A 619 16.34 -9.33 13.46
N SER A 620 16.77 -8.33 12.69
CA SER A 620 18.18 -7.99 12.55
C SER A 620 18.76 -7.34 13.82
N ALA A 621 17.99 -6.48 14.48
CA ALA A 621 18.38 -5.83 15.72
C ALA A 621 18.45 -6.85 16.88
N SER A 622 17.53 -7.82 16.94
CA SER A 622 17.63 -8.94 17.90
C SER A 622 18.88 -9.81 17.68
N LYS A 623 19.42 -9.87 16.45
CA LYS A 623 20.71 -10.55 16.18
C LYS A 623 21.93 -9.77 16.69
N SER A 624 21.85 -8.45 16.80
CA SER A 624 22.93 -7.63 17.40
C SER A 624 22.99 -7.71 18.94
N ALA A 625 21.91 -8.20 19.57
CA ALA A 625 21.77 -8.28 21.02
C ALA A 625 21.86 -9.71 21.60
N SER A 626 22.10 -10.74 20.78
CA SER A 626 22.32 -12.12 21.27
C SER A 626 23.67 -12.67 20.82
N THR A 627 24.64 -12.60 21.71
CA THR A 627 25.77 -13.54 21.71
C THR A 627 25.23 -14.96 21.88
N LYS A 628 25.23 -15.77 20.81
CA LYS A 628 25.64 -17.20 20.78
C LYS A 628 25.23 -17.88 19.46
N ASP A 629 26.23 -18.24 18.65
CA ASP A 629 26.18 -19.06 17.43
C ASP A 629 25.76 -20.54 17.66
N VAL A 630 25.04 -20.84 18.74
CA VAL A 630 24.76 -22.22 19.18
C VAL A 630 23.28 -22.45 19.49
N PHE A 631 22.79 -23.65 19.16
CA PHE A 631 21.47 -24.15 19.51
C PHE A 631 21.62 -25.15 20.67
N GLN A 632 21.01 -24.86 21.82
CA GLN A 632 21.03 -25.76 22.98
C GLN A 632 19.68 -26.45 23.11
N TYR A 633 19.71 -27.75 23.34
CA TYR A 633 18.51 -28.50 23.68
C TYR A 633 18.78 -29.47 24.83
N SER A 634 17.72 -29.74 25.56
CA SER A 634 17.65 -30.65 26.69
C SER A 634 16.60 -31.73 26.44
N GLU A 635 16.48 -32.64 27.40
CA GLU A 635 15.47 -33.69 27.42
C GLU A 635 14.04 -33.10 27.31
N ARG A 636 13.80 -31.91 27.88
CA ARG A 636 12.53 -31.16 27.75
C ARG A 636 12.21 -30.84 26.29
N ASP A 637 13.19 -30.37 25.52
CA ASP A 637 12.99 -29.93 24.14
C ASP A 637 12.75 -31.15 23.23
N VAL A 638 13.40 -32.27 23.55
CA VAL A 638 13.15 -33.57 22.91
C VAL A 638 11.71 -34.02 23.15
N ILE A 639 11.24 -34.02 24.40
CA ILE A 639 9.84 -34.38 24.74
C ILE A 639 8.86 -33.45 24.03
N LEU A 640 9.11 -32.13 24.04
CA LEU A 640 8.25 -31.16 23.36
C LEU A 640 8.13 -31.42 21.86
N TYR A 641 9.25 -31.74 21.19
CA TYR A 641 9.23 -32.14 19.78
C TYR A 641 8.45 -33.43 19.56
N ASN A 642 8.69 -34.45 20.38
CA ASN A 642 8.02 -35.75 20.28
C ASN A 642 6.49 -35.62 20.47
N LEU A 643 6.04 -34.84 21.47
CA LEU A 643 4.62 -34.48 21.64
C LEU A 643 4.08 -33.73 20.40
N GLY A 644 4.90 -32.83 19.84
CA GLY A 644 4.61 -32.15 18.58
C GLY A 644 4.46 -33.07 17.37
N LEU A 645 4.94 -34.32 17.44
CA LEU A 645 4.74 -35.38 16.44
C LEU A 645 3.61 -36.36 16.81
N GLY A 646 2.87 -36.09 17.88
CA GLY A 646 1.74 -36.90 18.32
C GLY A 646 2.13 -38.05 19.24
N CYS A 647 3.36 -38.07 19.78
CA CYS A 647 3.69 -39.00 20.87
C CYS A 647 2.80 -38.71 22.09
N SER A 648 2.47 -39.75 22.86
CA SER A 648 1.57 -39.65 24.00
C SER A 648 2.17 -40.26 25.27
N SER A 649 1.43 -40.20 26.38
CA SER A 649 1.85 -40.73 27.69
C SER A 649 2.07 -42.24 27.71
N THR A 650 1.65 -42.98 26.68
CA THR A 650 1.90 -44.43 26.56
C THR A 650 3.23 -44.76 25.90
N GLU A 651 3.94 -43.77 25.36
CA GLU A 651 5.20 -43.93 24.63
C GLU A 651 6.36 -43.34 25.45
N LEU A 652 6.64 -43.99 26.58
CA LEU A 652 7.57 -43.48 27.60
C LEU A 652 8.99 -43.24 27.06
N ASN A 653 9.46 -44.08 26.13
CA ASN A 653 10.73 -43.92 25.43
C ASN A 653 10.84 -42.61 24.62
N TYR A 654 9.74 -41.89 24.39
CA TYR A 654 9.74 -40.57 23.75
C TYR A 654 9.31 -39.43 24.67
N CYS A 655 8.55 -39.73 25.74
CA CYS A 655 7.87 -38.73 26.56
C CYS A 655 8.35 -38.66 28.01
N TYR A 656 9.25 -39.56 28.43
CA TYR A 656 9.75 -39.63 29.81
C TYR A 656 11.28 -39.78 29.85
N GLU A 657 11.95 -38.75 30.37
CA GLU A 657 13.40 -38.64 30.39
C GLU A 657 14.11 -39.70 31.25
N ASN A 658 13.43 -40.33 32.21
CA ASN A 658 13.99 -41.42 33.01
C ASN A 658 13.62 -42.81 32.49
N ASP A 659 12.94 -42.93 31.35
CA ASP A 659 12.79 -44.22 30.68
C ASP A 659 14.19 -44.72 30.25
N PRO A 660 14.57 -45.97 30.53
CA PRO A 660 15.89 -46.48 30.17
C PRO A 660 16.16 -46.48 28.65
N ASN A 661 15.12 -46.35 27.83
CA ASN A 661 15.18 -46.26 26.37
C ASN A 661 14.81 -44.86 25.85
N PHE A 662 14.84 -43.82 26.69
CA PHE A 662 14.56 -42.46 26.27
C PHE A 662 15.46 -42.04 25.09
N GLN A 663 14.85 -41.65 23.97
CA GLN A 663 15.57 -41.38 22.74
C GLN A 663 15.01 -40.20 21.97
N VAL A 664 15.87 -39.62 21.13
CA VAL A 664 15.50 -38.53 20.22
C VAL A 664 15.13 -39.12 18.86
N LEU A 665 13.93 -38.81 18.37
CA LEU A 665 13.53 -39.20 17.03
C LEU A 665 14.48 -38.58 15.99
N PRO A 666 14.97 -39.35 14.99
CA PRO A 666 16.01 -38.83 14.10
C PRO A 666 15.58 -37.64 13.23
N THR A 667 14.27 -37.45 13.03
CA THR A 667 13.72 -36.27 12.35
C THR A 667 13.93 -34.96 13.11
N PHE A 668 14.26 -35.01 14.42
CA PHE A 668 14.68 -33.84 15.20
C PHE A 668 15.85 -33.09 14.56
N ALA A 669 16.63 -33.75 13.68
CA ALA A 669 17.69 -33.16 12.89
C ALA A 669 17.30 -31.89 12.11
N VAL A 670 16.00 -31.66 11.86
CA VAL A 670 15.53 -30.44 11.19
C VAL A 670 15.43 -29.23 12.12
N ILE A 671 15.32 -29.43 13.44
CA ILE A 671 15.10 -28.36 14.41
C ILE A 671 16.27 -27.36 14.49
N PRO A 672 17.54 -27.79 14.61
CA PRO A 672 18.63 -26.84 14.85
C PRO A 672 18.88 -25.87 13.71
N PHE A 673 18.67 -26.28 12.45
CA PHE A 673 18.87 -25.35 11.32
C PHE A 673 17.70 -24.37 11.14
N MET A 674 16.51 -24.69 11.65
CA MET A 674 15.37 -23.76 11.67
C MET A 674 15.52 -22.65 12.72
N THR A 675 16.30 -22.91 13.78
CA THR A 675 16.36 -22.08 14.98
C THR A 675 17.72 -21.43 15.23
N SER A 676 18.79 -21.93 14.62
CA SER A 676 20.14 -21.35 14.73
C SER A 676 20.25 -20.03 13.95
N GLY A 677 20.94 -19.04 14.53
CA GLY A 677 21.09 -17.68 14.00
C GLY A 677 21.77 -17.55 12.63
N ASN A 678 22.29 -18.65 12.07
CA ASN A 678 23.04 -18.76 10.83
C ASN A 678 22.20 -19.22 9.63
N SER A 679 20.98 -18.71 9.47
CA SER A 679 20.12 -18.98 8.32
C SER A 679 20.63 -18.31 7.03
N ILE A 680 20.49 -18.98 5.88
CA ILE A 680 20.77 -18.39 4.56
C ILE A 680 19.83 -17.20 4.32
N LYS A 681 20.38 -16.06 3.92
CA LYS A 681 19.62 -14.85 3.56
C LYS A 681 19.03 -15.01 2.16
N LEU A 682 17.90 -15.70 2.04
CA LEU A 682 17.25 -16.00 0.76
C LEU A 682 16.97 -14.74 -0.06
N GLU A 683 16.58 -13.66 0.60
CA GLU A 683 16.31 -12.35 -0.02
C GLU A 683 17.55 -11.69 -0.64
N SER A 684 18.75 -12.09 -0.23
CA SER A 684 19.99 -11.60 -0.86
C SER A 684 20.33 -12.36 -2.15
N LEU A 685 19.69 -13.51 -2.39
CA LEU A 685 19.99 -14.40 -3.51
C LEU A 685 19.07 -14.19 -4.71
N VAL A 686 17.97 -13.45 -4.55
CA VAL A 686 16.93 -13.28 -5.57
C VAL A 686 16.39 -11.85 -5.58
N ASP A 687 15.87 -11.39 -6.71
CA ASP A 687 15.12 -10.15 -6.86
C ASP A 687 13.61 -10.42 -6.66
N ASP A 688 12.84 -9.38 -6.32
CA ASP A 688 11.39 -9.47 -6.08
C ASP A 688 10.96 -10.49 -5.02
N PHE A 689 11.83 -10.71 -4.02
CA PHE A 689 11.56 -11.65 -2.93
C PHE A 689 10.29 -11.30 -2.15
N ASN A 690 9.37 -12.25 -2.03
CA ASN A 690 8.16 -12.11 -1.24
C ASN A 690 7.95 -13.33 -0.32
N TYR A 691 8.00 -13.11 1.00
CA TYR A 691 7.81 -14.18 2.00
C TYR A 691 6.46 -14.90 1.88
N ALA A 692 5.39 -14.21 1.44
CA ALA A 692 4.07 -14.84 1.27
C ALA A 692 4.04 -15.89 0.15
N PHE A 693 5.05 -15.89 -0.73
CA PHE A 693 5.20 -16.82 -1.84
C PHE A 693 6.38 -17.77 -1.68
N LEU A 694 7.00 -17.79 -0.49
CA LEU A 694 8.03 -18.74 -0.10
C LEU A 694 7.38 -20.07 0.27
N LEU A 695 7.72 -21.13 -0.46
CA LEU A 695 7.27 -22.49 -0.20
C LEU A 695 8.46 -23.39 0.07
N HIS A 696 8.40 -24.15 1.15
CA HIS A 696 9.37 -25.22 1.41
C HIS A 696 8.99 -26.43 0.55
N GLY A 697 9.85 -26.77 -0.41
CA GLY A 697 9.53 -27.78 -1.44
C GLY A 697 10.01 -29.19 -1.13
N GLU A 698 11.27 -29.34 -0.71
CA GLU A 698 11.88 -30.64 -0.43
C GLU A 698 12.77 -30.55 0.81
N GLN A 699 12.86 -31.65 1.54
CA GLN A 699 13.74 -31.82 2.69
C GLN A 699 14.55 -33.10 2.55
N TYR A 700 15.84 -33.01 2.82
CA TYR A 700 16.76 -34.16 2.93
C TYR A 700 17.50 -34.10 4.26
N ILE A 701 17.67 -35.26 4.89
CA ILE A 701 18.37 -35.46 6.15
C ILE A 701 19.38 -36.59 5.94
N LYS A 702 20.61 -36.38 6.40
CA LYS A 702 21.64 -37.41 6.52
C LYS A 702 22.16 -37.43 7.95
N LEU A 703 22.05 -38.58 8.60
CA LEU A 703 22.59 -38.77 9.95
C LEU A 703 24.04 -39.22 9.86
N ASN A 704 24.90 -38.56 10.65
CA ASN A 704 26.29 -38.94 10.82
C ASN A 704 26.51 -39.75 12.10
N LYS A 705 25.60 -39.65 13.07
CA LYS A 705 25.67 -40.33 14.35
C LYS A 705 24.26 -40.68 14.84
N PHE A 706 24.13 -41.82 15.49
CA PHE A 706 22.93 -42.27 16.19
C PHE A 706 23.34 -43.21 17.34
N PRO A 707 22.58 -43.28 18.46
CA PRO A 707 21.46 -42.41 18.81
C PRO A 707 21.90 -40.95 18.88
N LEU A 708 20.98 -40.04 18.56
CA LEU A 708 21.23 -38.61 18.77
C LEU A 708 21.28 -38.37 20.29
N PRO A 709 22.16 -37.47 20.78
CA PRO A 709 22.25 -37.19 22.20
C PRO A 709 20.93 -36.61 22.70
N THR A 710 20.53 -36.93 23.93
CA THR A 710 19.27 -36.44 24.53
C THR A 710 19.36 -35.00 25.02
N LYS A 711 20.58 -34.46 25.08
CA LYS A 711 20.90 -33.04 25.28
C LYS A 711 22.22 -32.71 24.59
N ALA A 712 22.33 -31.54 23.98
CA ALA A 712 23.60 -31.05 23.44
C ALA A 712 23.55 -29.54 23.17
N THR A 713 24.74 -28.93 23.08
CA THR A 713 24.95 -27.64 22.42
C THR A 713 25.39 -27.93 20.99
N LEU A 714 24.68 -27.40 20.01
CA LEU A 714 24.93 -27.62 18.59
C LEU A 714 25.36 -26.34 17.90
N LYS A 715 26.19 -26.47 16.87
CA LYS A 715 26.51 -25.39 15.94
C LYS A 715 26.12 -25.82 14.53
N THR A 716 25.42 -24.95 13.81
CA THR A 716 25.02 -25.21 12.42
C THR A 716 25.68 -24.20 11.49
N LYS A 717 26.37 -24.71 10.47
CA LYS A 717 26.86 -23.92 9.33
C LYS A 717 25.89 -24.06 8.18
N ALA A 718 25.39 -22.94 7.66
CA ALA A 718 24.50 -22.92 6.50
C ALA A 718 25.16 -22.23 5.30
N GLU A 719 24.91 -22.75 4.11
CA GLU A 719 25.34 -22.13 2.85
C GLU A 719 24.36 -22.46 1.71
N PRO A 720 24.11 -21.54 0.76
CA PRO A 720 23.39 -21.88 -0.44
C PRO A 720 24.22 -22.89 -1.24
N ILE A 721 23.60 -23.99 -1.64
CA ILE A 721 24.25 -25.04 -2.44
C ILE A 721 23.65 -25.15 -3.83
N GLN A 722 22.46 -24.61 -4.08
CA GLN A 722 21.89 -24.49 -5.42
C GLN A 722 20.99 -23.27 -5.49
N VAL A 723 21.11 -22.49 -6.57
CA VAL A 723 20.26 -21.34 -6.86
C VAL A 723 19.94 -21.36 -8.34
N ASP A 724 18.69 -21.60 -8.69
CA ASP A 724 18.21 -21.70 -10.06
C ASP A 724 17.03 -20.76 -10.31
N ASP A 725 17.01 -20.13 -11.49
CA ASP A 725 15.81 -19.46 -12.00
C ASP A 725 14.93 -20.47 -12.75
N LYS A 726 13.64 -20.58 -12.36
CA LYS A 726 12.63 -21.39 -13.04
C LYS A 726 11.88 -20.56 -14.09
N SER A 727 12.61 -20.19 -15.15
CA SER A 727 12.09 -19.52 -16.35
C SER A 727 11.39 -18.18 -16.05
N GLY A 728 11.91 -17.42 -15.10
CA GLY A 728 11.39 -16.13 -14.66
C GLY A 728 10.05 -16.20 -13.93
N ARG A 729 9.60 -17.38 -13.51
CA ARG A 729 8.33 -17.54 -12.78
C ARG A 729 8.52 -17.81 -11.29
N ALA A 730 9.68 -18.34 -10.91
CA ALA A 730 10.05 -18.58 -9.53
C ALA A 730 11.57 -18.77 -9.42
N ALA A 731 12.12 -18.43 -8.26
CA ALA A 731 13.47 -18.85 -7.89
C ALA A 731 13.41 -20.15 -7.07
N LEU A 732 14.36 -21.05 -7.30
CA LEU A 732 14.65 -22.20 -6.46
C LEU A 732 15.96 -21.96 -5.73
N VAL A 733 15.92 -21.95 -4.40
CA VAL A 733 17.12 -21.90 -3.55
C VAL A 733 17.18 -23.17 -2.72
N VAL A 734 18.30 -23.89 -2.77
CA VAL A 734 18.57 -25.03 -1.88
C VAL A 734 19.67 -24.62 -0.93
N GLY A 735 19.39 -24.74 0.37
CA GLY A 735 20.36 -24.55 1.43
C GLY A 735 20.91 -25.86 1.94
N GLY A 736 22.23 -25.93 2.14
CA GLY A 736 22.91 -27.01 2.85
C GLY A 736 23.23 -26.59 4.29
N TYR A 737 23.02 -27.49 5.24
CA TYR A 737 23.17 -27.21 6.67
C TYR A 737 23.94 -28.33 7.36
N GLN A 738 25.19 -28.07 7.72
CA GLN A 738 26.02 -29.01 8.48
C GLN A 738 25.88 -28.69 9.98
N THR A 739 25.42 -29.66 10.77
CA THR A 739 25.30 -29.51 12.22
C THR A 739 26.32 -30.39 12.94
N VAL A 740 26.99 -29.80 13.93
CA VAL A 740 28.03 -30.42 14.75
C VAL A 740 27.73 -30.22 16.24
N ILE A 741 28.28 -31.07 17.11
CA ILE A 741 28.34 -30.79 18.55
C ILE A 741 29.31 -29.62 18.76
N ALA A 742 28.87 -28.57 19.45
CA ALA A 742 29.60 -27.31 19.52
C ALA A 742 30.95 -27.43 20.23
N GLU A 743 31.03 -28.26 21.26
CA GLU A 743 32.23 -28.45 22.08
C GLU A 743 33.31 -29.28 21.36
N THR A 744 32.90 -30.28 20.57
CA THR A 744 33.83 -31.25 19.95
C THR A 744 34.00 -31.05 18.44
N ASN A 745 33.14 -30.26 17.81
CA ASN A 745 33.01 -30.11 16.36
C ASN A 745 32.71 -31.44 15.63
N GLU A 746 32.21 -32.45 16.35
CA GLU A 746 31.84 -33.75 15.81
C GLU A 746 30.56 -33.64 14.94
N PRO A 747 30.57 -34.10 13.68
CA PRO A 747 29.38 -34.08 12.81
C PRO A 747 28.23 -34.92 13.35
N LEU A 748 27.05 -34.30 13.51
CA LEU A 748 25.86 -34.97 14.02
C LEU A 748 24.89 -35.34 12.88
N PHE A 749 24.53 -34.37 12.05
CA PHE A 749 23.73 -34.57 10.84
C PHE A 749 23.89 -33.42 9.84
N TYR A 750 23.56 -33.71 8.59
CA TYR A 750 23.50 -32.78 7.47
C TYR A 750 22.08 -32.70 6.92
N ASN A 751 21.62 -31.48 6.62
CA ASN A 751 20.31 -31.24 6.00
C ASN A 751 20.44 -30.52 4.66
N GLU A 752 19.51 -30.79 3.75
CA GLU A 752 19.21 -29.87 2.63
C GLU A 752 17.74 -29.47 2.66
N ALA A 753 17.48 -28.18 2.47
CA ALA A 753 16.14 -27.64 2.37
C ALA A 753 15.98 -26.84 1.07
N SER A 754 15.00 -27.21 0.26
CA SER A 754 14.65 -26.51 -0.98
C SER A 754 13.53 -25.51 -0.73
N PHE A 755 13.71 -24.30 -1.24
CA PHE A 755 12.76 -23.19 -1.14
C PHE A 755 12.39 -22.68 -2.54
N PHE A 756 11.10 -22.70 -2.85
CA PHE A 756 10.54 -22.10 -4.06
C PHE A 756 9.96 -20.73 -3.73
N ILE A 757 10.45 -19.70 -4.40
CA ILE A 757 10.02 -18.31 -4.19
C ILE A 757 9.28 -17.87 -5.45
N ARG A 758 7.95 -17.95 -5.45
CA ARG A 758 7.16 -17.64 -6.64
C ARG A 758 7.19 -16.14 -6.94
N GLY A 759 7.35 -15.79 -8.22
CA GLY A 759 7.46 -14.41 -8.69
C GLY A 759 8.83 -13.77 -8.49
N ALA A 760 9.77 -14.43 -7.80
CA ALA A 760 11.14 -13.96 -7.68
C ALA A 760 11.99 -14.39 -8.88
N HIS A 761 12.99 -13.56 -9.19
CA HIS A 761 13.96 -13.76 -10.26
C HIS A 761 15.36 -13.97 -9.69
N VAL A 762 16.19 -14.81 -10.33
CA VAL A 762 17.58 -15.01 -9.90
C VAL A 762 18.51 -14.23 -10.83
N PRO A 763 19.27 -13.23 -10.32
CA PRO A 763 20.31 -12.58 -11.10
C PRO A 763 21.35 -13.58 -11.63
N LYS A 764 21.85 -13.37 -12.85
CA LYS A 764 22.74 -14.34 -13.52
C LYS A 764 24.00 -14.65 -12.69
N GLU A 765 24.53 -13.65 -12.00
CA GLU A 765 25.70 -13.74 -11.13
C GLU A 765 25.45 -14.50 -9.82
N LYS A 766 24.18 -14.73 -9.46
CA LYS A 766 23.77 -15.47 -8.25
C LYS A 766 23.36 -16.91 -8.54
N LEU A 767 23.35 -17.32 -9.81
CA LEU A 767 23.11 -18.72 -10.19
C LEU A 767 24.19 -19.62 -9.59
N LEU A 768 23.76 -20.70 -8.96
CA LEU A 768 24.65 -21.63 -8.26
C LEU A 768 24.24 -23.07 -8.56
N LYS A 769 25.22 -23.88 -8.97
CA LYS A 769 25.07 -25.33 -9.13
C LYS A 769 26.09 -26.04 -8.26
N GLY A 770 25.73 -26.30 -7.01
CA GLY A 770 26.56 -27.08 -6.09
C GLY A 770 26.38 -28.58 -6.28
N ASN A 771 27.38 -29.33 -5.81
CA ASN A 771 27.34 -30.79 -5.79
C ASN A 771 26.46 -31.24 -4.61
N ARG A 772 25.45 -32.07 -4.90
CA ARG A 772 24.46 -32.53 -3.92
C ARG A 772 24.52 -34.06 -3.79
N PRO A 773 24.25 -34.66 -2.62
CA PRO A 773 24.23 -36.11 -2.43
C PRO A 773 23.28 -36.78 -3.44
N LYS A 774 23.71 -37.92 -4.02
CA LYS A 774 22.90 -38.66 -5.01
C LYS A 774 21.51 -38.98 -4.47
N PHE A 775 21.41 -39.42 -3.22
CA PHE A 775 20.15 -39.72 -2.56
C PHE A 775 19.23 -38.49 -2.46
N ALA A 776 19.78 -37.29 -2.23
CA ALA A 776 19.00 -36.06 -2.10
C ALA A 776 18.34 -35.65 -3.44
N VAL A 777 18.98 -35.93 -4.58
CA VAL A 777 18.48 -35.51 -5.90
C VAL A 777 17.77 -36.61 -6.69
N GLN A 778 18.02 -37.89 -6.40
CA GLN A 778 17.42 -38.99 -7.15
C GLN A 778 15.90 -39.10 -6.93
N PRO A 779 15.11 -39.43 -7.98
CA PRO A 779 13.68 -39.61 -7.85
C PRO A 779 13.33 -40.95 -7.19
N PHE A 780 12.35 -40.94 -6.29
CA PHE A 780 11.79 -42.11 -5.60
C PHE A 780 10.27 -42.14 -5.77
N LYS A 781 9.81 -42.54 -6.95
CA LYS A 781 8.37 -42.64 -7.21
C LYS A 781 7.78 -43.81 -6.43
N ALA A 782 6.65 -43.59 -5.76
CA ALA A 782 5.91 -44.64 -5.08
C ALA A 782 5.47 -45.72 -6.10
N PRO A 783 5.75 -47.01 -5.85
CA PRO A 783 5.26 -48.12 -6.66
C PRO A 783 3.72 -48.20 -6.65
N SER A 784 3.15 -48.71 -7.75
CA SER A 784 1.71 -49.02 -7.82
C SER A 784 1.35 -50.39 -7.20
N SER A 785 2.35 -51.16 -6.75
CA SER A 785 2.14 -52.45 -6.08
C SER A 785 1.59 -52.25 -4.67
N LYS A 786 1.08 -53.33 -4.06
CA LYS A 786 0.68 -53.32 -2.65
C LYS A 786 1.87 -52.90 -1.77
N PRO A 787 1.69 -51.97 -0.81
CA PRO A 787 2.75 -51.58 0.11
C PRO A 787 3.11 -52.71 1.08
N ASP A 788 4.39 -52.77 1.45
CA ASP A 788 4.91 -53.70 2.46
C ASP A 788 4.54 -53.26 3.88
N PHE A 789 4.33 -51.96 4.09
CA PHE A 789 3.88 -51.38 5.35
C PHE A 789 2.82 -50.31 5.09
N GLU A 790 1.80 -50.31 5.94
CA GLU A 790 0.74 -49.33 5.91
C GLU A 790 0.29 -48.99 7.34
N LYS A 791 0.27 -47.70 7.69
CA LYS A 791 -0.20 -47.22 9.00
C LYS A 791 -1.03 -45.96 8.82
N ILE A 792 -2.16 -45.90 9.51
CA ILE A 792 -2.99 -44.69 9.59
C ILE A 792 -2.69 -44.01 10.93
N VAL A 793 -2.37 -42.72 10.88
CA VAL A 793 -2.10 -41.88 12.05
C VAL A 793 -3.03 -40.68 12.01
N SER A 794 -3.80 -40.47 13.08
CA SER A 794 -4.63 -39.28 13.25
C SER A 794 -3.81 -38.15 13.88
N THR A 795 -3.90 -36.95 13.31
CA THR A 795 -3.27 -35.76 13.92
C THR A 795 -4.22 -35.10 14.92
N ASP A 796 -3.68 -34.47 15.97
CA ASP A 796 -4.50 -33.69 16.91
C ASP A 796 -4.94 -32.35 16.29
N LEU A 797 -6.08 -31.79 16.73
CA LEU A 797 -6.53 -30.46 16.31
C LEU A 797 -5.53 -29.35 16.71
N ASN A 798 -4.77 -29.57 17.77
CA ASN A 798 -3.74 -28.67 18.28
C ASN A 798 -2.32 -29.08 17.84
N GLN A 799 -2.17 -30.05 16.93
CA GLN A 799 -0.86 -30.58 16.54
C GLN A 799 0.10 -29.48 16.08
N ALA A 800 -0.38 -28.56 15.24
CA ALA A 800 0.39 -27.41 14.77
C ALA A 800 0.72 -26.41 15.89
N ALA A 801 -0.18 -26.26 16.87
CA ALA A 801 -0.01 -25.37 18.02
C ALA A 801 1.08 -25.87 18.98
N ILE A 802 1.26 -27.18 19.08
CA ILE A 802 2.32 -27.82 19.86
C ILE A 802 3.63 -27.83 19.08
N TYR A 803 3.62 -28.35 17.84
CA TYR A 803 4.84 -28.52 17.03
C TYR A 803 5.60 -27.22 16.80
N ARG A 804 4.90 -26.10 16.61
CA ARG A 804 5.53 -24.77 16.44
C ARG A 804 6.45 -24.38 17.61
N LEU A 805 6.21 -24.90 18.82
CA LEU A 805 7.01 -24.61 20.00
C LEU A 805 8.42 -25.22 19.91
N SER A 806 8.64 -26.18 19.01
CA SER A 806 9.96 -26.73 18.72
C SER A 806 10.82 -25.84 17.83
N GLY A 807 10.28 -24.76 17.23
CA GLY A 807 11.10 -23.76 16.55
C GLY A 807 10.46 -22.99 15.39
N ASP A 808 9.44 -23.54 14.72
CA ASP A 808 8.80 -22.87 13.59
C ASP A 808 7.54 -22.10 14.03
N LEU A 809 7.76 -20.82 14.34
CA LEU A 809 6.72 -19.91 14.83
C LEU A 809 5.90 -19.22 13.72
N ASN A 810 5.99 -19.65 12.46
CA ASN A 810 5.28 -19.03 11.34
C ASN A 810 3.75 -18.97 11.61
N PRO A 811 3.12 -17.78 11.54
CA PRO A 811 1.72 -17.61 11.89
C PRO A 811 0.75 -18.36 10.96
N LEU A 812 1.16 -18.72 9.75
CA LEU A 812 0.40 -19.59 8.83
C LEU A 812 -0.18 -20.85 9.49
N HIS A 813 0.53 -21.39 10.49
CA HIS A 813 0.18 -22.66 11.13
C HIS A 813 -0.75 -22.52 12.34
N ILE A 814 -1.14 -21.29 12.72
CA ILE A 814 -1.96 -21.07 13.92
C ILE A 814 -3.01 -19.96 13.76
N ASP A 815 -2.74 -18.96 12.92
CA ASP A 815 -3.59 -17.80 12.72
C ASP A 815 -4.46 -17.96 11.45
N PRO A 816 -5.79 -18.05 11.59
CA PRO A 816 -6.70 -18.20 10.47
C PRO A 816 -6.63 -17.08 9.43
N ASP A 817 -6.39 -15.83 9.86
CA ASP A 817 -6.33 -14.68 8.94
C ASP A 817 -5.05 -14.75 8.09
N MET A 818 -3.95 -15.15 8.69
CA MET A 818 -2.68 -15.36 7.98
C MET A 818 -2.75 -16.55 7.01
N ALA A 819 -3.41 -17.64 7.40
CA ALA A 819 -3.64 -18.78 6.50
C ALA A 819 -4.47 -18.36 5.28
N LYS A 820 -5.55 -17.60 5.50
CA LYS A 820 -6.40 -17.06 4.42
C LYS A 820 -5.65 -16.10 3.51
N LEU A 821 -4.78 -15.26 4.06
CA LEU A 821 -3.90 -14.38 3.28
C LEU A 821 -2.96 -15.17 2.36
N ALA A 822 -2.45 -16.30 2.85
CA ALA A 822 -1.64 -17.26 2.08
C ALA A 822 -2.47 -18.17 1.15
N LYS A 823 -3.78 -17.92 1.02
CA LYS A 823 -4.75 -18.67 0.20
C LYS A 823 -5.04 -20.09 0.68
N PHE A 824 -4.85 -20.36 1.97
CA PHE A 824 -5.36 -21.58 2.62
C PHE A 824 -6.70 -21.29 3.30
N PRO A 825 -7.66 -22.24 3.30
CA PRO A 825 -8.97 -22.03 3.90
C PRO A 825 -8.93 -21.93 5.44
N ARG A 826 -7.91 -22.51 6.07
CA ARG A 826 -7.66 -22.52 7.53
C ARG A 826 -6.18 -22.81 7.80
N PRO A 827 -5.67 -22.64 9.04
CA PRO A 827 -4.28 -22.96 9.38
C PRO A 827 -3.91 -24.40 9.01
N ILE A 828 -2.73 -24.56 8.41
CA ILE A 828 -2.21 -25.86 7.96
C ILE A 828 -1.19 -26.41 8.95
N LEU A 829 -1.02 -27.72 8.98
CA LEU A 829 0.07 -28.38 9.70
C LEU A 829 1.41 -28.06 9.00
N HIS A 830 2.50 -27.96 9.76
CA HIS A 830 3.83 -27.80 9.20
C HIS A 830 4.19 -29.02 8.35
N GLY A 831 4.74 -28.81 7.15
CA GLY A 831 5.22 -29.94 6.32
C GLY A 831 6.27 -30.78 7.06
N LEU A 832 7.13 -30.14 7.85
CA LEU A 832 8.12 -30.82 8.69
C LEU A 832 7.51 -31.59 9.88
N CYS A 833 6.31 -31.20 10.34
CA CYS A 833 5.55 -31.99 11.31
C CYS A 833 5.02 -33.27 10.63
N THR A 834 4.43 -33.14 9.43
CA THR A 834 4.02 -34.30 8.63
C THR A 834 5.20 -35.23 8.34
N LEU A 835 6.36 -34.67 7.98
CA LEU A 835 7.62 -35.42 7.82
C LEU A 835 7.98 -36.16 9.11
N GLY A 836 7.93 -35.50 10.27
CA GLY A 836 8.25 -36.09 11.56
C GLY A 836 7.31 -37.23 11.95
N ILE A 837 6.01 -37.07 11.76
CA ILE A 837 4.98 -38.10 12.01
C ILE A 837 5.24 -39.33 11.14
N THR A 838 5.45 -39.11 9.83
CA THR A 838 5.79 -40.18 8.89
C THR A 838 7.13 -40.84 9.25
N GLY A 839 8.14 -40.05 9.56
CA GLY A 839 9.47 -40.53 9.94
C GLY A 839 9.47 -41.36 11.22
N LYS A 840 8.64 -41.00 12.21
CA LYS A 840 8.42 -41.80 13.43
C LYS A 840 7.83 -43.16 13.10
N ALA A 841 6.74 -43.20 12.33
CA ALA A 841 6.09 -44.45 11.96
C ALA A 841 7.02 -45.40 11.18
N LEU A 842 7.82 -44.85 10.27
CA LEU A 842 8.79 -45.62 9.50
C LEU A 842 9.99 -46.07 10.36
N PHE A 843 10.43 -45.25 11.30
CA PHE A 843 11.49 -45.59 12.24
C PHE A 843 11.06 -46.72 13.19
N GLU A 844 9.82 -46.69 13.69
CA GLU A 844 9.25 -47.77 14.52
C GLU A 844 9.16 -49.10 13.78
N GLU A 845 8.85 -49.07 12.49
CA GLU A 845 8.70 -50.29 11.67
C GLU A 845 10.03 -50.84 11.17
N PHE A 846 10.86 -49.99 10.56
CA PHE A 846 12.05 -50.42 9.83
C PHE A 846 13.36 -50.12 10.55
N GLY A 847 13.30 -49.43 11.69
CA GLY A 847 14.46 -49.08 12.50
C GLY A 847 15.26 -47.89 11.98
N GLN A 848 16.53 -47.85 12.38
CA GLN A 848 17.44 -46.74 12.16
C GLN A 848 17.76 -46.53 10.67
N TYR A 849 17.79 -45.27 10.25
CA TYR A 849 18.13 -44.87 8.87
C TYR A 849 19.30 -43.89 8.83
N LYS A 850 20.06 -43.92 7.74
CA LYS A 850 21.18 -43.01 7.48
C LYS A 850 20.77 -41.80 6.64
N GLU A 851 19.81 -41.97 5.74
CA GLU A 851 19.34 -40.92 4.82
C GLU A 851 17.82 -40.91 4.77
N PHE A 852 17.22 -39.72 4.69
CA PHE A 852 15.77 -39.54 4.63
C PHE A 852 15.46 -38.36 3.71
N LYS A 853 14.58 -38.55 2.73
CA LYS A 853 14.20 -37.52 1.75
C LYS A 853 12.70 -37.49 1.57
N VAL A 854 12.13 -36.28 1.49
CA VAL A 854 10.74 -36.06 1.09
C VAL A 854 10.59 -34.86 0.15
N ARG A 855 9.53 -34.90 -0.66
CA ARG A 855 8.96 -33.72 -1.31
C ARG A 855 7.59 -33.40 -0.74
N PHE A 856 7.38 -32.16 -0.35
CA PHE A 856 6.07 -31.66 0.07
C PHE A 856 5.23 -31.33 -1.17
N THR A 857 4.08 -31.97 -1.32
CA THR A 857 3.23 -31.80 -2.50
C THR A 857 1.96 -31.03 -2.23
N ASN A 858 1.37 -31.20 -1.05
CA ASN A 858 0.12 -30.54 -0.63
C ASN A 858 0.13 -30.26 0.88
N ALA A 859 -0.81 -29.43 1.34
CA ALA A 859 -0.96 -29.09 2.75
C ALA A 859 -1.69 -30.20 3.52
N VAL A 860 -1.33 -30.40 4.79
CA VAL A 860 -2.13 -31.19 5.75
C VAL A 860 -2.82 -30.22 6.69
N TYR A 861 -3.98 -30.56 7.22
CA TYR A 861 -4.60 -29.75 8.26
C TYR A 861 -4.61 -30.48 9.61
N PRO A 862 -4.48 -29.75 10.74
CA PRO A 862 -4.63 -30.37 12.06
C PRO A 862 -6.01 -31.03 12.21
N GLY A 863 -6.02 -32.26 12.75
CA GLY A 863 -7.19 -33.13 12.86
C GLY A 863 -7.32 -34.17 11.74
N ASP A 864 -6.63 -33.98 10.61
CA ASP A 864 -6.74 -34.88 9.45
C ASP A 864 -5.96 -36.20 9.71
N ARG A 865 -6.35 -37.27 9.01
CA ARG A 865 -5.77 -38.62 9.11
C ARG A 865 -4.78 -38.88 7.99
N LEU A 866 -3.58 -39.27 8.38
CA LEU A 866 -2.47 -39.53 7.48
C LEU A 866 -2.30 -41.03 7.28
N LYS A 867 -2.41 -41.47 6.03
CA LYS A 867 -2.09 -42.83 5.60
C LYS A 867 -0.65 -42.87 5.09
N ILE A 868 0.21 -43.59 5.81
CA ILE A 868 1.61 -43.77 5.47
C ILE A 868 1.75 -45.14 4.80
N GLN A 869 2.33 -45.16 3.61
CA GLN A 869 2.56 -46.38 2.82
C GLN A 869 4.03 -46.48 2.46
N ALA A 870 4.61 -47.68 2.58
CA ALA A 870 6.02 -47.90 2.29
C ALA A 870 6.28 -49.22 1.56
N TRP A 871 7.31 -49.22 0.71
CA TRP A 871 7.74 -50.32 -0.13
C TRP A 871 9.23 -50.56 0.03
N LYS A 872 9.61 -51.78 0.43
CA LYS A 872 11.00 -52.22 0.53
C LYS A 872 11.59 -52.36 -0.87
N GLN A 873 12.75 -51.77 -1.06
CA GLN A 873 13.57 -51.92 -2.27
C GLN A 873 14.86 -52.67 -1.94
N GLN A 874 15.66 -52.94 -2.96
CA GLN A 874 17.02 -53.46 -2.79
C GLN A 874 17.91 -52.45 -2.03
N ASP A 875 19.03 -52.95 -1.47
CA ASP A 875 20.05 -52.15 -0.76
C ASP A 875 19.57 -51.33 0.45
N GLY A 876 18.50 -51.78 1.12
CA GLY A 876 17.98 -51.14 2.33
C GLY A 876 17.29 -49.80 2.06
N VAL A 877 16.84 -49.54 0.82
CA VAL A 877 16.03 -48.36 0.51
C VAL A 877 14.55 -48.67 0.73
N ILE A 878 13.86 -47.80 1.45
CA ILE A 878 12.42 -47.85 1.65
C ILE A 878 11.82 -46.64 0.94
N ILE A 879 11.10 -46.86 -0.15
CA ILE A 879 10.30 -45.80 -0.79
C ILE A 879 9.01 -45.66 0.00
N PHE A 880 8.56 -44.43 0.24
CA PHE A 880 7.30 -44.22 0.96
C PHE A 880 6.51 -43.05 0.40
N GLN A 881 5.23 -43.02 0.75
CA GLN A 881 4.29 -41.97 0.41
C GLN A 881 3.39 -41.70 1.61
N THR A 882 2.96 -40.47 1.79
CA THR A 882 1.94 -40.11 2.80
C THR A 882 0.77 -39.45 2.12
N VAL A 883 -0.42 -39.98 2.38
CA VAL A 883 -1.70 -39.52 1.84
C VAL A 883 -2.53 -38.93 2.97
N ASP A 884 -3.08 -37.76 2.75
CA ASP A 884 -4.12 -37.20 3.62
C ASP A 884 -5.46 -37.81 3.20
N LEU A 885 -6.04 -38.64 4.07
CA LEU A 885 -7.28 -39.37 3.76
C LEU A 885 -8.50 -38.47 3.76
N ASP A 886 -8.47 -37.37 4.50
CA ASP A 886 -9.61 -36.47 4.64
C ASP A 886 -9.63 -35.45 3.51
N GLN A 887 -8.46 -35.06 2.99
CA GLN A 887 -8.36 -34.21 1.80
C GLN A 887 -8.26 -35.00 0.47
N ASN A 888 -8.02 -36.30 0.53
CA ASN A 888 -7.92 -37.22 -0.60
C ASN A 888 -6.80 -36.85 -1.61
N TYR A 889 -5.61 -36.53 -1.11
CA TYR A 889 -4.42 -36.31 -1.94
C TYR A 889 -3.11 -36.72 -1.26
N VAL A 890 -2.05 -36.87 -2.05
CA VAL A 890 -0.70 -37.13 -1.56
C VAL A 890 -0.08 -35.85 -0.99
N VAL A 891 0.51 -35.92 0.20
CA VAL A 891 1.15 -34.79 0.91
C VAL A 891 2.66 -34.90 1.00
N LEU A 892 3.19 -36.13 1.12
CA LEU A 892 4.60 -36.44 0.98
C LEU A 892 4.77 -37.41 -0.18
N ASP A 893 5.54 -37.01 -1.18
CA ASP A 893 5.80 -37.79 -2.39
C ASP A 893 7.29 -37.77 -2.73
N ASN A 894 7.68 -38.54 -3.74
CA ASN A 894 9.07 -38.63 -4.20
C ASN A 894 10.05 -38.90 -3.05
N ALA A 895 9.63 -39.76 -2.11
CA ALA A 895 10.19 -39.86 -0.78
C ALA A 895 10.77 -41.25 -0.52
N ALA A 896 11.90 -41.28 0.19
CA ALA A 896 12.54 -42.52 0.58
C ALA A 896 13.43 -42.33 1.81
N MET A 897 13.69 -43.44 2.51
CA MET A 897 14.72 -43.52 3.53
C MET A 897 15.65 -44.70 3.25
N LYS A 898 16.90 -44.58 3.70
CA LYS A 898 17.90 -45.65 3.59
C LYS A 898 18.21 -46.19 4.99
N VAL A 899 17.75 -47.41 5.27
CA VAL A 899 17.98 -48.05 6.57
C VAL A 899 19.44 -48.46 6.74
N VAL A 900 19.89 -48.52 7.99
CA VAL A 900 21.20 -49.06 8.35
C VAL A 900 21.05 -50.58 8.44
N GLY A 901 21.81 -51.33 7.62
CA GLY A 901 21.79 -52.79 7.66
C GLY A 901 22.16 -53.32 9.06
N SER A 902 21.68 -54.51 9.42
CA SER A 902 21.74 -55.10 10.77
C SER A 902 23.14 -55.31 11.39
N GLN A 903 24.21 -54.87 10.73
CA GLN A 903 25.60 -54.93 11.23
C GLN A 903 26.45 -53.67 10.97
N ALA A 904 25.87 -52.52 10.62
CA ALA A 904 26.67 -51.31 10.36
C ALA A 904 26.63 -50.32 11.54
N ASN A 905 27.76 -50.13 12.23
CA ASN A 905 28.00 -48.91 13.00
C ASN A 905 27.98 -47.70 12.04
N LEU A 906 27.25 -46.63 12.40
CA LEU A 906 26.92 -45.51 11.49
C LEU A 906 28.09 -44.67 11.00
#